data_AF-A0A7V9UL36-F1
#
_entry.id   AF-A0A7V9UL36-F1
#
_cell.length_a   1.000
_cell.length_b   1.000
_cell.length_c   1.000
_cell.angle_alpha   90.00
_cell.angle_beta   90.00
_cell.angle_gamma   90.00
#
_symmetry.space_group_name_H-M   'P 1'
#
loop_
_entity.id
_entity.type
_entity.pdbx_description
1 polymer ?
#
loop_
_entity_poly.entity_id
_entity_poly.type
_entity_poly.pdbx_seq_one_letter_code
_entity_poly.pdbx_strand_id
1 'polypeptide(L)'
;MSENENKFDADESVSEDLTPLEGEFEERLRSVKSITERRTIAGLARELGSLPVDAARAVLETSASIAGVSLRASIEFLRAAPKVSRVLEEGELRAWGEMGRRLAMGDVETAVSFFSVGVEDLRGVPQEARPLIFQVCSRQMTLSSAVALETFKSAPLLATHIKDADSLRLIFEVAAEISKRSAKHSADFLKATPRLMRLIRDFGADSTLVFRAAALLASAFAGRAGGIAADAWTALPVALANQTIEDALKLMNRANDFLERGGGAALHVLVAGGEVLRLLPEAFDAWIDLLWTVAEHGNSNLIAFVRSSPSFFQSIASETERARATELCQRVINVTREVACLDGEAALACFRSSAQALRTVSIEQFEQWAREGLSAERKDQRARRSYYALETRGSNDVLHTGGAGVALEKIQHLLCLYIEALTGSAVEIAPLAAVPHEARINDGRTIHLPSHVAEFDDEQLDFRLYKVLAAHAAGQIEFGTHERDSSSLRAAYTSIAELYAEDNADARDAFALDGYINEIEKGERALSPEEEAKLAQQTRRTLPPDSDYRAILALFPQRGLAHKIFGTLENGRIDRRLRHAYRGLARDLDLTRDHLRANRPHIIDLPVTLVPFELLFQIALCGGALDDARQFYGQIVSELETIVADYLTSARMTVADTLMATSRVYSLFQSISPDQSQQQAQTTEEDAETDEGN
;
A
#
# COMPACT_ATOMS: atom_id res chain seq x y z
N MET A 1 -43.76 -93.84 50.35
CA MET A 1 -43.45 -93.28 49.02
C MET A 1 -42.99 -91.86 49.25
N SER A 2 -41.69 -91.65 49.06
CA SER A 2 -40.83 -90.46 49.27
C SER A 2 -41.40 -89.19 48.63
N GLU A 3 -41.55 -88.08 49.37
CA GLU A 3 -40.59 -86.97 49.61
C GLU A 3 -40.43 -85.96 48.44
N ASN A 4 -40.53 -84.68 48.82
CA ASN A 4 -39.95 -83.46 48.20
C ASN A 4 -40.51 -82.97 46.86
N GLU A 5 -40.52 -81.67 46.52
CA GLU A 5 -40.42 -80.33 47.13
C GLU A 5 -40.20 -79.37 45.93
N ASN A 6 -40.58 -78.09 46.05
CA ASN A 6 -40.05 -76.92 45.29
C ASN A 6 -40.45 -76.77 43.80
N LYS A 7 -40.68 -75.59 43.20
CA LYS A 7 -40.53 -74.15 43.53
C LYS A 7 -41.32 -73.37 42.43
N PHE A 8 -42.18 -72.41 42.74
CA PHE A 8 -41.92 -70.95 42.80
C PHE A 8 -41.34 -70.28 41.53
N ASP A 9 -42.24 -69.49 40.90
CA ASP A 9 -42.10 -68.19 40.23
C ASP A 9 -41.25 -67.92 38.99
N ALA A 10 -41.89 -67.04 38.19
CA ALA A 10 -41.39 -66.14 37.17
C ALA A 10 -41.05 -66.77 35.82
N ASP A 11 -42.01 -66.69 34.88
CA ASP A 11 -41.60 -66.26 33.55
C ASP A 11 -42.61 -65.28 32.96
N GLU A 12 -42.02 -64.28 32.33
CA GLU A 12 -42.58 -63.00 31.94
C GLU A 12 -43.80 -63.14 31.02
N SER A 13 -44.78 -62.27 31.23
CA SER A 13 -45.82 -61.99 30.25
C SER A 13 -45.17 -61.41 29.00
N VAL A 14 -44.78 -62.27 28.06
CA VAL A 14 -44.38 -61.88 26.71
C VAL A 14 -45.60 -61.27 26.02
N SER A 15 -45.48 -59.98 25.73
CA SER A 15 -46.45 -59.16 25.02
C SER A 15 -46.85 -59.81 23.68
N GLU A 16 -48.12 -60.17 23.56
CA GLU A 16 -48.73 -60.83 22.39
C GLU A 16 -49.09 -59.87 21.22
N ASP A 17 -48.55 -58.64 21.18
CA ASP A 17 -49.02 -57.59 20.26
C ASP A 17 -48.05 -57.21 19.10
N LEU A 18 -46.98 -57.97 18.84
CA LEU A 18 -46.02 -57.66 17.74
C LEU A 18 -46.09 -58.59 16.51
N THR A 19 -46.85 -59.69 16.57
CA THR A 19 -46.87 -60.76 15.54
C THR A 19 -47.74 -60.57 14.28
N PRO A 20 -48.73 -59.66 14.17
CA PRO A 20 -49.58 -59.60 12.97
C PRO A 20 -48.82 -59.22 11.68
N LEU A 21 -47.81 -58.34 11.81
CA LEU A 21 -47.08 -57.79 10.66
C LEU A 21 -46.02 -58.76 10.09
N GLU A 22 -45.42 -59.60 10.94
CA GLU A 22 -44.42 -60.59 10.49
C GLU A 22 -45.06 -61.70 9.64
N GLY A 23 -46.23 -62.19 10.04
CA GLY A 23 -46.98 -63.21 9.28
C GLY A 23 -47.44 -62.72 7.91
N GLU A 24 -47.99 -61.50 7.84
CA GLU A 24 -48.42 -60.89 6.56
C GLU A 24 -47.22 -60.60 5.64
N PHE A 25 -46.09 -60.16 6.21
CA PHE A 25 -44.87 -59.94 5.44
C PHE A 25 -44.32 -61.24 4.87
N GLU A 26 -44.25 -62.33 5.65
CA GLU A 26 -43.81 -63.63 5.18
C GLU A 26 -44.70 -64.18 4.05
N GLU A 27 -46.02 -64.01 4.16
CA GLU A 27 -46.97 -64.42 3.15
C GLU A 27 -46.77 -63.64 1.84
N ARG A 28 -46.65 -62.31 1.94
CA ARG A 28 -46.34 -61.45 0.77
C ARG A 28 -44.99 -61.81 0.15
N LEU A 29 -43.98 -62.12 0.96
CA LEU A 29 -42.64 -62.52 0.48
C LEU A 29 -42.68 -63.89 -0.24
N ARG A 30 -43.49 -64.83 0.25
CA ARG A 30 -43.74 -66.14 -0.41
C ARG A 30 -44.47 -66.00 -1.75
N SER A 31 -45.21 -64.91 -1.97
CA SER A 31 -45.90 -64.65 -3.25
C SER A 31 -44.97 -64.15 -4.38
N VAL A 32 -43.74 -63.71 -4.07
CA VAL A 32 -42.71 -63.32 -5.06
C VAL A 32 -42.20 -64.56 -5.79
N LYS A 33 -42.48 -64.68 -7.09
CA LYS A 33 -42.16 -65.89 -7.90
C LYS A 33 -40.66 -66.16 -8.06
N SER A 34 -39.83 -65.11 -8.08
CA SER A 34 -38.38 -65.23 -8.21
C SER A 34 -37.71 -65.48 -6.86
N ILE A 35 -36.97 -66.59 -6.75
CA ILE A 35 -36.25 -66.97 -5.51
C ILE A 35 -35.14 -65.97 -5.20
N THR A 36 -34.46 -65.43 -6.22
CA THR A 36 -33.39 -64.44 -6.05
C THR A 36 -33.95 -63.12 -5.56
N GLU A 37 -35.05 -62.62 -6.14
CA GLU A 37 -35.73 -61.41 -5.67
C GLU A 37 -36.25 -61.56 -4.25
N ARG A 38 -36.85 -62.72 -3.93
CA ARG A 38 -37.33 -63.05 -2.58
C ARG A 38 -36.21 -62.97 -1.55
N ARG A 39 -35.03 -63.51 -1.87
CA ARG A 39 -33.82 -63.43 -1.00
C ARG A 39 -33.32 -62.00 -0.84
N THR A 40 -33.31 -61.21 -1.92
CA THR A 40 -32.90 -59.79 -1.88
C THR A 40 -33.85 -58.95 -1.04
N ILE A 41 -35.17 -59.13 -1.18
CA ILE A 41 -36.18 -58.40 -0.40
C ILE A 41 -36.08 -58.77 1.09
N ALA A 42 -35.93 -60.06 1.43
CA ALA A 42 -35.74 -60.50 2.80
C ALA A 42 -34.43 -59.97 3.42
N GLY A 43 -33.35 -59.93 2.63
CA GLY A 43 -32.07 -59.35 3.04
C GLY A 43 -32.20 -57.86 3.35
N LEU A 44 -32.82 -57.11 2.44
CA LEU A 44 -33.04 -55.66 2.59
C LEU A 44 -33.97 -55.35 3.79
N ALA A 45 -35.04 -56.12 3.99
CA ALA A 45 -35.91 -55.96 5.15
C ALA A 45 -35.15 -56.18 6.48
N ARG A 46 -34.25 -57.17 6.53
CA ARG A 46 -33.39 -57.40 7.69
C ARG A 46 -32.39 -56.26 7.91
N GLU A 47 -31.77 -55.75 6.85
CA GLU A 47 -30.83 -54.62 6.93
C GLU A 47 -31.51 -53.31 7.32
N LEU A 48 -32.75 -53.08 6.90
CA LEU A 48 -33.53 -51.92 7.33
C LEU A 48 -34.04 -52.07 8.77
N GLY A 49 -34.42 -53.27 9.17
CA GLY A 49 -34.87 -53.58 10.53
C GLY A 49 -33.75 -53.49 11.58
N SER A 50 -32.47 -53.46 11.17
CA SER A 50 -31.35 -53.25 12.08
C SER A 50 -30.95 -51.78 12.25
N LEU A 51 -31.59 -50.85 11.53
CA LEU A 51 -31.37 -49.42 11.69
C LEU A 51 -32.10 -48.89 12.94
N PRO A 52 -31.64 -47.78 13.54
CA PRO A 52 -32.41 -47.05 14.54
C PRO A 52 -33.81 -46.73 14.02
N VAL A 53 -34.82 -46.78 14.91
CA VAL A 53 -36.24 -46.64 14.54
C VAL A 53 -36.50 -45.38 13.72
N ASP A 54 -35.91 -44.25 14.12
CA ASP A 54 -36.10 -42.97 13.41
C ASP A 54 -35.46 -42.97 12.01
N ALA A 55 -34.28 -43.59 11.87
CA ALA A 55 -33.63 -43.76 10.57
C ALA A 55 -34.41 -44.71 9.65
N ALA A 56 -34.88 -45.86 10.18
CA ALA A 56 -35.73 -46.79 9.44
C ALA A 56 -37.02 -46.12 8.96
N ARG A 57 -37.66 -45.34 9.83
CA ARG A 57 -38.83 -44.53 9.50
C ARG A 57 -38.54 -43.50 8.40
N ALA A 58 -37.46 -42.73 8.55
CA ALA A 58 -37.03 -41.76 7.55
C ALA A 58 -36.78 -42.41 6.19
N VAL A 59 -36.15 -43.58 6.15
CA VAL A 59 -35.92 -44.35 4.91
C VAL A 59 -37.25 -44.78 4.29
N LEU A 60 -38.16 -45.38 5.07
CA LEU A 60 -39.42 -45.90 4.53
C LEU A 60 -40.32 -44.78 4.00
N GLU A 61 -40.52 -43.71 4.77
CA GLU A 61 -41.29 -42.52 4.35
C GLU A 61 -40.70 -41.89 3.08
N THR A 62 -39.38 -41.72 3.04
CA THR A 62 -38.71 -41.13 1.87
C THR A 62 -38.78 -42.05 0.66
N SER A 63 -38.64 -43.37 0.84
CA SER A 63 -38.77 -44.34 -0.26
C SER A 63 -40.17 -44.32 -0.86
N ALA A 64 -41.22 -44.22 -0.04
CA ALA A 64 -42.60 -44.13 -0.51
C ALA A 64 -42.81 -42.85 -1.35
N SER A 65 -42.22 -41.74 -0.92
CA SER A 65 -42.23 -40.49 -1.67
C SER A 65 -41.49 -40.60 -3.02
N ILE A 66 -40.32 -41.26 -3.05
CA ILE A 66 -39.57 -41.51 -4.30
C ILE A 66 -40.34 -42.45 -5.23
N ALA A 67 -40.95 -43.51 -4.69
CA ALA A 67 -41.72 -44.49 -5.48
C ALA A 67 -42.92 -43.85 -6.19
N GLY A 68 -43.49 -42.79 -5.62
CA GLY A 68 -44.53 -41.98 -6.26
C GLY A 68 -44.07 -41.27 -7.54
N VAL A 69 -42.77 -41.07 -7.73
CA VAL A 69 -42.16 -40.51 -8.96
C VAL A 69 -41.56 -41.61 -9.83
N SER A 70 -40.76 -42.51 -9.24
CA SER A 70 -40.10 -43.62 -9.93
C SER A 70 -39.81 -44.78 -8.99
N LEU A 71 -40.45 -45.91 -9.27
CA LEU A 71 -40.21 -47.16 -8.53
C LEU A 71 -38.75 -47.62 -8.63
N ARG A 72 -38.13 -47.45 -9.81
CA ARG A 72 -36.73 -47.84 -10.03
C ARG A 72 -35.77 -47.01 -9.17
N ALA A 73 -35.97 -45.68 -9.12
CA ALA A 73 -35.16 -44.82 -8.26
C ALA A 73 -35.38 -45.15 -6.77
N SER A 74 -36.62 -45.48 -6.37
CA SER A 74 -36.93 -45.89 -4.99
C SER A 74 -36.25 -47.20 -4.59
N ILE A 75 -36.16 -48.18 -5.50
CA ILE A 75 -35.46 -49.44 -5.23
C ILE A 75 -33.96 -49.18 -5.01
N GLU A 76 -33.34 -48.32 -5.84
CA GLU A 76 -31.93 -47.98 -5.67
C GLU A 76 -31.66 -47.19 -4.38
N PHE A 77 -32.54 -46.26 -4.01
CA PHE A 77 -32.49 -45.58 -2.71
C PHE A 77 -32.53 -46.58 -1.54
N LEU A 78 -33.49 -47.52 -1.55
CA LEU A 78 -33.63 -48.52 -0.50
C LEU A 78 -32.40 -49.43 -0.40
N ARG A 79 -31.78 -49.81 -1.53
CA ARG A 79 -30.55 -50.60 -1.55
C ARG A 79 -29.36 -49.86 -0.94
N ALA A 80 -29.28 -48.55 -1.14
CA ALA A 80 -28.21 -47.71 -0.61
C ALA A 80 -28.44 -47.29 0.85
N ALA A 81 -29.69 -47.21 1.30
CA ALA A 81 -30.09 -46.68 2.61
C ALA A 81 -29.37 -47.29 3.83
N PRO A 82 -29.15 -48.62 3.95
CA PRO A 82 -28.45 -49.19 5.10
C PRO A 82 -26.99 -48.71 5.22
N LYS A 83 -26.31 -48.51 4.10
CA LYS A 83 -24.93 -47.98 4.08
C LYS A 83 -24.91 -46.48 4.37
N VAL A 84 -25.84 -45.74 3.75
CA VAL A 84 -26.00 -44.29 3.91
C VAL A 84 -26.31 -43.92 5.37
N SER A 85 -27.13 -44.71 6.06
CA SER A 85 -27.51 -44.50 7.47
C SER A 85 -26.35 -44.64 8.45
N ARG A 86 -25.20 -45.18 8.01
CA ARG A 86 -23.96 -45.21 8.82
C ARG A 86 -23.16 -43.92 8.71
N VAL A 87 -23.50 -43.05 7.77
CA VAL A 87 -22.83 -41.78 7.52
C VAL A 87 -23.77 -40.63 7.89
N LEU A 88 -24.99 -40.64 7.37
CA LEU A 88 -25.96 -39.57 7.52
C LEU A 88 -26.88 -39.75 8.72
N GLU A 89 -27.25 -38.63 9.33
CA GLU A 89 -28.32 -38.58 10.32
C GLU A 89 -29.71 -38.63 9.68
N GLU A 90 -30.73 -38.84 10.49
CA GLU A 90 -32.13 -38.95 10.08
C GLU A 90 -32.59 -37.78 9.19
N GLY A 91 -32.29 -36.54 9.58
CA GLY A 91 -32.65 -35.34 8.80
C GLY A 91 -31.91 -35.25 7.46
N GLU A 92 -30.63 -35.61 7.46
CA GLU A 92 -29.77 -35.61 6.27
C GLU A 92 -30.17 -36.71 5.28
N LEU A 93 -30.58 -37.88 5.79
CA LEU A 93 -31.06 -38.99 4.98
C LEU A 93 -32.35 -38.61 4.24
N ARG A 94 -33.29 -37.95 4.92
CA ARG A 94 -34.49 -37.39 4.26
C ARG A 94 -34.11 -36.38 3.18
N ALA A 95 -33.17 -35.48 3.47
CA ALA A 95 -32.73 -34.47 2.51
C ALA A 95 -32.04 -35.09 1.29
N TRP A 96 -31.21 -36.12 1.48
CA TRP A 96 -30.58 -36.88 0.42
C TRP A 96 -31.61 -37.61 -0.46
N GLY A 97 -32.60 -38.27 0.15
CA GLY A 97 -33.67 -38.93 -0.59
C GLY A 97 -34.58 -37.96 -1.34
N GLU A 98 -34.92 -36.79 -0.76
CA GLU A 98 -35.66 -35.72 -1.44
C GLU A 98 -34.87 -35.15 -2.62
N MET A 99 -33.56 -34.97 -2.49
CA MET A 99 -32.69 -34.56 -3.60
C MET A 99 -32.75 -35.59 -4.74
N GLY A 100 -32.63 -36.88 -4.44
CA GLY A 100 -32.76 -37.93 -5.44
C GLY A 100 -34.16 -38.05 -6.05
N ARG A 101 -35.21 -37.81 -5.26
CA ARG A 101 -36.60 -37.72 -5.77
C ARG A 101 -36.74 -36.59 -6.80
N ARG A 102 -36.21 -35.40 -6.50
CA ARG A 102 -36.23 -34.26 -7.42
C ARG A 102 -35.41 -34.51 -8.68
N LEU A 103 -34.27 -35.20 -8.57
CA LEU A 103 -33.52 -35.66 -9.75
C LEU A 103 -34.37 -36.61 -10.60
N ALA A 104 -35.08 -37.55 -9.99
CA ALA A 104 -35.91 -38.53 -10.69
C ALA A 104 -37.09 -37.90 -11.44
N MET A 105 -37.60 -36.75 -10.95
CA MET A 105 -38.64 -35.98 -11.64
C MET A 105 -38.13 -35.41 -12.98
N GLY A 106 -36.83 -35.13 -13.10
CA GLY A 106 -36.21 -34.66 -14.35
C GLY A 106 -35.67 -35.81 -15.21
N ASP A 107 -34.83 -36.66 -14.61
CA ASP A 107 -34.24 -37.84 -15.26
C ASP A 107 -34.02 -38.96 -14.23
N VAL A 108 -34.66 -40.10 -14.47
CA VAL A 108 -34.58 -41.28 -13.60
C VAL A 108 -33.17 -41.87 -13.57
N GLU A 109 -32.44 -41.86 -14.70
CA GLU A 109 -31.09 -42.43 -14.74
C GLU A 109 -30.11 -41.60 -13.89
N THR A 110 -30.23 -40.28 -13.92
CA THR A 110 -29.47 -39.37 -13.04
C THR A 110 -29.74 -39.67 -11.56
N ALA A 111 -30.99 -39.92 -11.16
CA ALA A 111 -31.33 -40.28 -9.78
C ALA A 111 -30.82 -41.66 -9.37
N VAL A 112 -30.93 -42.65 -10.25
CA VAL A 112 -30.38 -44.00 -10.04
C VAL A 112 -28.86 -43.94 -9.86
N SER A 113 -28.17 -43.21 -10.73
CA SER A 113 -26.73 -42.98 -10.64
C SER A 113 -26.35 -42.23 -9.35
N PHE A 114 -27.15 -41.24 -8.95
CA PHE A 114 -26.95 -40.52 -7.69
C PHE A 114 -27.06 -41.44 -6.46
N PHE A 115 -28.08 -42.31 -6.41
CA PHE A 115 -28.23 -43.26 -5.31
C PHE A 115 -27.18 -44.37 -5.31
N SER A 116 -26.71 -44.82 -6.49
CA SER A 116 -25.69 -45.85 -6.59
C SER A 116 -24.30 -45.38 -6.13
N VAL A 117 -23.96 -44.11 -6.38
CA VAL A 117 -22.73 -43.48 -5.86
C VAL A 117 -22.77 -43.40 -4.33
N GLY A 118 -23.93 -43.09 -3.75
CA GLY A 118 -24.09 -42.98 -2.30
C GLY A 118 -23.44 -41.71 -1.73
N VAL A 119 -23.04 -41.78 -0.45
CA VAL A 119 -22.59 -40.61 0.34
C VAL A 119 -21.34 -40.88 1.17
N GLU A 120 -20.59 -41.94 0.85
CA GLU A 120 -19.43 -42.36 1.63
C GLU A 120 -18.39 -41.23 1.79
N ASP A 121 -18.22 -40.42 0.74
CA ASP A 121 -17.31 -39.26 0.73
C ASP A 121 -17.69 -38.18 1.75
N LEU A 122 -18.96 -38.12 2.19
CA LEU A 122 -19.40 -37.18 3.23
C LEU A 122 -18.94 -37.58 4.64
N ARG A 123 -18.40 -38.80 4.85
CA ARG A 123 -17.90 -39.21 6.17
C ARG A 123 -16.78 -38.29 6.69
N GLY A 124 -15.99 -37.71 5.79
CA GLY A 124 -14.92 -36.77 6.14
C GLY A 124 -15.39 -35.34 6.40
N VAL A 125 -16.69 -35.05 6.22
CA VAL A 125 -17.25 -33.72 6.39
C VAL A 125 -17.74 -33.53 7.84
N PRO A 126 -17.36 -32.43 8.52
CA PRO A 126 -17.90 -32.07 9.83
C PRO A 126 -19.43 -32.13 9.89
N GLN A 127 -19.96 -32.67 10.98
CA GLN A 127 -21.39 -32.91 11.17
C GLN A 127 -22.19 -31.61 11.15
N GLU A 128 -21.62 -30.51 11.63
CA GLU A 128 -22.23 -29.18 11.67
C GLU A 128 -22.41 -28.58 10.26
N ALA A 129 -21.58 -28.99 9.30
CA ALA A 129 -21.61 -28.48 7.92
C ALA A 129 -22.50 -29.32 6.99
N ARG A 130 -22.71 -30.61 7.29
CA ARG A 130 -23.47 -31.54 6.42
C ARG A 130 -24.92 -31.11 6.15
N PRO A 131 -25.73 -30.67 7.13
CA PRO A 131 -27.08 -30.18 6.87
C PRO A 131 -27.11 -28.98 5.92
N LEU A 132 -26.11 -28.10 6.00
CA LEU A 132 -26.00 -26.92 5.14
C LEU A 132 -25.69 -27.29 3.69
N ILE A 133 -24.91 -28.34 3.44
CA ILE A 133 -24.68 -28.86 2.07
C ILE A 133 -26.03 -29.21 1.43
N PHE A 134 -26.87 -29.97 2.13
CA PHE A 134 -28.20 -30.33 1.63
C PHE A 134 -29.12 -29.11 1.49
N GLN A 135 -29.02 -28.13 2.39
CA GLN A 135 -29.77 -26.88 2.28
C GLN A 135 -29.39 -26.09 1.02
N VAL A 136 -28.09 -25.93 0.75
CA VAL A 136 -27.57 -25.27 -0.48
C VAL A 136 -28.07 -26.02 -1.71
N CYS A 137 -27.89 -27.34 -1.76
CA CYS A 137 -28.30 -28.16 -2.89
C CYS A 137 -29.81 -28.05 -3.12
N SER A 138 -30.62 -28.17 -2.08
CA SER A 138 -32.08 -28.07 -2.16
C SER A 138 -32.55 -26.72 -2.73
N ARG A 139 -31.91 -25.61 -2.32
CA ARG A 139 -32.18 -24.26 -2.87
C ARG A 139 -31.71 -24.14 -4.32
N GLN A 140 -30.52 -24.64 -4.63
CA GLN A 140 -30.00 -24.65 -6.00
C GLN A 140 -30.91 -25.42 -6.95
N MET A 141 -31.45 -26.57 -6.53
CA MET A 141 -32.36 -27.41 -7.33
C MET A 141 -33.65 -26.70 -7.73
N THR A 142 -34.08 -25.67 -7.00
CA THR A 142 -35.23 -24.84 -7.41
C THR A 142 -34.96 -24.13 -8.75
N LEU A 143 -33.70 -23.87 -9.08
CA LEU A 143 -33.28 -23.19 -10.31
C LEU A 143 -32.52 -24.11 -11.28
N SER A 144 -31.66 -25.00 -10.77
CA SER A 144 -30.85 -25.93 -11.55
C SER A 144 -30.43 -27.16 -10.75
N SER A 145 -31.00 -28.31 -11.11
CA SER A 145 -30.63 -29.61 -10.55
C SER A 145 -29.19 -30.04 -10.90
N ALA A 146 -28.69 -29.64 -12.07
CA ALA A 146 -27.31 -29.92 -12.49
C ALA A 146 -26.28 -29.23 -11.59
N VAL A 147 -26.48 -27.94 -11.29
CA VAL A 147 -25.59 -27.17 -10.40
C VAL A 147 -25.62 -27.71 -8.97
N ALA A 148 -26.80 -28.09 -8.49
CA ALA A 148 -26.94 -28.73 -7.17
C ALA A 148 -26.18 -30.06 -7.09
N LEU A 149 -26.29 -30.89 -8.12
CA LEU A 149 -25.59 -32.18 -8.17
C LEU A 149 -24.07 -32.00 -8.24
N GLU A 150 -23.58 -31.02 -9.00
CA GLU A 150 -22.15 -30.68 -9.04
C GLU A 150 -21.67 -30.16 -7.67
N THR A 151 -22.46 -29.31 -7.01
CA THR A 151 -22.15 -28.77 -5.68
C THR A 151 -22.07 -29.89 -4.64
N PHE A 152 -23.04 -30.80 -4.64
CA PHE A 152 -23.03 -31.98 -3.75
C PHE A 152 -21.77 -32.84 -3.94
N LYS A 153 -21.39 -33.13 -5.19
CA LYS A 153 -20.20 -33.93 -5.52
C LYS A 153 -18.89 -33.27 -5.10
N SER A 154 -18.83 -31.94 -5.13
CA SER A 154 -17.61 -31.18 -4.80
C SER A 154 -17.50 -30.80 -3.32
N ALA A 155 -18.59 -30.89 -2.55
CA ALA A 155 -18.59 -30.54 -1.13
C ALA A 155 -17.59 -31.34 -0.26
N PRO A 156 -17.42 -32.67 -0.44
CA PRO A 156 -16.37 -33.43 0.27
C PRO A 156 -14.96 -32.88 0.03
N LEU A 157 -14.66 -32.47 -1.22
CA LEU A 157 -13.37 -31.92 -1.59
C LEU A 157 -13.11 -30.58 -0.89
N LEU A 158 -14.14 -29.78 -0.61
CA LEU A 158 -13.98 -28.54 0.16
C LEU A 158 -13.61 -28.82 1.62
N ALA A 159 -14.17 -29.86 2.22
CA ALA A 159 -13.85 -30.26 3.60
C ALA A 159 -12.39 -30.74 3.76
N THR A 160 -11.73 -31.20 2.68
CA THR A 160 -10.29 -31.53 2.75
C THR A 160 -9.40 -30.28 2.81
N HIS A 161 -9.88 -29.16 2.27
CA HIS A 161 -9.18 -27.87 2.28
C HIS A 161 -9.46 -27.06 3.55
N ILE A 162 -10.67 -27.20 4.12
CA ILE A 162 -11.14 -26.48 5.31
C ILE A 162 -11.49 -27.50 6.39
N LYS A 163 -10.50 -27.82 7.23
CA LYS A 163 -10.66 -28.81 8.31
C LYS A 163 -11.39 -28.27 9.53
N ASP A 164 -11.37 -26.95 9.73
CA ASP A 164 -12.07 -26.31 10.83
C ASP A 164 -13.59 -26.34 10.57
N ALA A 165 -14.33 -26.95 11.51
CA ALA A 165 -15.76 -27.19 11.37
C ALA A 165 -16.55 -25.88 11.32
N ASP A 166 -16.18 -24.90 12.15
CA ASP A 166 -16.83 -23.59 12.20
C ASP A 166 -16.61 -22.81 10.90
N SER A 167 -15.40 -22.82 10.36
CA SER A 167 -15.08 -22.17 9.09
C SER A 167 -15.87 -22.79 7.93
N LEU A 168 -15.92 -24.12 7.86
CA LEU A 168 -16.67 -24.81 6.81
C LEU A 168 -18.19 -24.54 6.94
N ARG A 169 -18.72 -24.52 8.17
CA ARG A 169 -20.10 -24.15 8.46
C ARG A 169 -20.42 -22.73 7.94
N LEU A 170 -19.60 -21.74 8.28
CA LEU A 170 -19.78 -20.35 7.83
C LEU A 170 -19.77 -20.23 6.30
N ILE A 171 -18.89 -20.94 5.61
CA ILE A 171 -18.85 -20.97 4.13
C ILE A 171 -20.18 -21.50 3.56
N PHE A 172 -20.68 -22.62 4.08
CA PHE A 172 -21.95 -23.14 3.59
C PHE A 172 -23.17 -22.29 3.98
N GLU A 173 -23.13 -21.57 5.11
CA GLU A 173 -24.16 -20.58 5.46
C GLU A 173 -24.22 -19.44 4.44
N VAL A 174 -23.07 -18.89 4.06
CA VAL A 174 -22.99 -17.85 3.03
C VAL A 174 -23.46 -18.39 1.67
N ALA A 175 -22.99 -19.59 1.28
CA ALA A 175 -23.44 -20.23 0.04
C ALA A 175 -24.96 -20.47 0.04
N ALA A 176 -25.53 -20.84 1.19
CA ALA A 176 -26.96 -21.03 1.35
C ALA A 176 -27.70 -19.70 1.14
N GLU A 177 -27.17 -18.59 1.66
CA GLU A 177 -27.77 -17.27 1.44
C GLU A 177 -27.74 -16.86 -0.04
N ILE A 178 -26.60 -17.02 -0.72
CA ILE A 178 -26.45 -16.71 -2.16
C ILE A 178 -27.41 -17.58 -3.00
N SER A 179 -27.56 -18.86 -2.63
CA SER A 179 -28.38 -19.82 -3.38
C SER A 179 -29.87 -19.45 -3.39
N LYS A 180 -30.35 -18.59 -2.47
CA LYS A 180 -31.73 -18.08 -2.50
C LYS A 180 -32.03 -17.28 -3.76
N ARG A 181 -31.02 -16.63 -4.35
CA ARG A 181 -31.17 -15.77 -5.54
C ARG A 181 -30.50 -16.35 -6.78
N SER A 182 -29.42 -17.12 -6.62
CA SER A 182 -28.73 -17.70 -7.77
C SER A 182 -27.98 -18.98 -7.44
N ALA A 183 -28.38 -20.07 -8.12
CA ALA A 183 -27.71 -21.35 -7.98
C ALA A 183 -26.27 -21.34 -8.51
N LYS A 184 -26.04 -20.63 -9.63
CA LYS A 184 -24.73 -20.51 -10.25
C LYS A 184 -23.74 -19.77 -9.34
N HIS A 185 -24.10 -18.58 -8.85
CA HIS A 185 -23.20 -17.79 -8.02
C HIS A 185 -22.88 -18.49 -6.69
N SER A 186 -23.81 -19.24 -6.09
CA SER A 186 -23.50 -20.01 -4.87
C SER A 186 -22.52 -21.15 -5.15
N ALA A 187 -22.57 -21.78 -6.32
CA ALA A 187 -21.57 -22.77 -6.72
C ALA A 187 -20.22 -22.14 -7.04
N ASP A 188 -20.20 -21.00 -7.75
CA ASP A 188 -18.97 -20.27 -8.08
C ASP A 188 -18.25 -19.78 -6.81
N PHE A 189 -19.00 -19.29 -5.81
CA PHE A 189 -18.49 -18.95 -4.47
C PHE A 189 -17.77 -20.15 -3.81
N LEU A 190 -18.41 -21.32 -3.79
CA LEU A 190 -17.83 -22.54 -3.22
C LEU A 190 -16.56 -22.96 -3.98
N LYS A 191 -16.58 -22.91 -5.32
CA LYS A 191 -15.42 -23.22 -6.17
C LYS A 191 -14.23 -22.28 -5.95
N ALA A 192 -14.49 -21.00 -5.68
CA ALA A 192 -13.44 -20.00 -5.43
C ALA A 192 -12.81 -20.12 -4.02
N THR A 193 -13.52 -20.72 -3.07
CA THR A 193 -13.13 -20.75 -1.65
C THR A 193 -11.74 -21.33 -1.38
N PRO A 194 -11.31 -22.47 -1.96
CA PRO A 194 -9.97 -23.03 -1.71
C PRO A 194 -8.81 -22.09 -2.06
N ARG A 195 -8.99 -21.17 -3.02
CA ARG A 195 -7.98 -20.17 -3.37
C ARG A 195 -7.83 -19.15 -2.25
N LEU A 196 -8.94 -18.63 -1.72
CA LEU A 196 -8.92 -17.67 -0.63
C LEU A 196 -8.37 -18.27 0.65
N MET A 197 -8.74 -19.52 0.97
CA MET A 197 -8.25 -20.22 2.17
C MET A 197 -6.74 -20.45 2.16
N ARG A 198 -6.13 -20.59 0.98
CA ARG A 198 -4.67 -20.64 0.86
C ARG A 198 -4.03 -19.30 1.20
N LEU A 199 -4.53 -18.20 0.61
CA LEU A 199 -4.02 -16.86 0.93
C LEU A 199 -4.19 -16.51 2.41
N ILE A 200 -5.37 -16.80 3.00
CA ILE A 200 -5.64 -16.47 4.40
C ILE A 200 -4.65 -17.18 5.34
N ARG A 201 -4.16 -18.37 4.97
CA ARG A 201 -3.14 -19.09 5.74
C ARG A 201 -1.81 -18.34 5.81
N ASP A 202 -1.50 -17.53 4.80
CA ASP A 202 -0.26 -16.77 4.72
C ASP A 202 -0.22 -15.63 5.77
N PHE A 203 -1.36 -15.25 6.34
CA PHE A 203 -1.45 -14.30 7.47
C PHE A 203 -1.05 -14.90 8.84
N GLY A 204 -0.70 -16.19 8.90
CA GLY A 204 -0.15 -16.82 10.11
C GLY A 204 -1.18 -17.03 11.24
N ALA A 205 -0.78 -16.73 12.48
CA ALA A 205 -1.53 -17.06 13.70
C ALA A 205 -2.92 -16.41 13.75
N ASP A 206 -3.07 -15.21 13.18
CA ASP A 206 -4.33 -14.45 13.17
C ASP A 206 -5.18 -14.66 11.91
N SER A 207 -4.85 -15.66 11.10
CA SER A 207 -5.61 -16.06 9.90
C SER A 207 -7.10 -16.28 10.17
N THR A 208 -7.47 -16.69 11.39
CA THR A 208 -8.87 -16.86 11.81
C THR A 208 -9.65 -15.54 11.85
N LEU A 209 -8.99 -14.44 12.25
CA LEU A 209 -9.62 -13.11 12.29
C LEU A 209 -9.91 -12.61 10.87
N VAL A 210 -8.93 -12.72 9.98
CA VAL A 210 -9.06 -12.33 8.57
C VAL A 210 -10.14 -13.19 7.89
N PHE A 211 -10.18 -14.50 8.15
CA PHE A 211 -11.23 -15.37 7.65
C PHE A 211 -12.63 -14.95 8.11
N ARG A 212 -12.81 -14.70 9.41
CA ARG A 212 -14.11 -14.30 9.95
C ARG A 212 -14.57 -12.97 9.35
N ALA A 213 -13.68 -12.00 9.21
CA ALA A 213 -14.00 -10.73 8.55
C ALA A 213 -14.40 -10.93 7.07
N ALA A 214 -13.68 -11.78 6.33
CA ALA A 214 -14.03 -12.12 4.95
C ALA A 214 -15.41 -12.80 4.86
N ALA A 215 -15.68 -13.78 5.71
CA ALA A 215 -16.96 -14.49 5.74
C ALA A 215 -18.12 -13.57 6.10
N LEU A 216 -17.92 -12.66 7.07
CA LEU A 216 -18.91 -11.64 7.44
C LEU A 216 -19.19 -10.67 6.28
N LEU A 217 -18.15 -10.19 5.60
CA LEU A 217 -18.29 -9.35 4.41
C LEU A 217 -19.09 -10.09 3.32
N ALA A 218 -18.75 -11.35 3.02
CA ALA A 218 -19.45 -12.15 2.03
C ALA A 218 -20.93 -12.38 2.38
N SER A 219 -21.22 -12.62 3.67
CA SER A 219 -22.59 -12.71 4.17
C SER A 219 -23.36 -11.40 3.99
N ALA A 220 -22.73 -10.25 4.26
CA ALA A 220 -23.33 -8.93 4.07
C ALA A 220 -23.63 -8.65 2.59
N PHE A 221 -22.70 -8.99 1.69
CA PHE A 221 -22.93 -8.96 0.25
C PHE A 221 -24.08 -9.89 -0.18
N ALA A 222 -24.14 -11.11 0.35
CA ALA A 222 -25.19 -12.07 -0.01
C ALA A 222 -26.58 -11.54 0.37
N GLY A 223 -26.72 -10.98 1.58
CA GLY A 223 -27.97 -10.41 2.07
C GLY A 223 -28.44 -9.17 1.28
N ARG A 224 -27.53 -8.26 0.93
CA ARG A 224 -27.87 -6.99 0.27
C ARG A 224 -27.85 -7.06 -1.26
N ALA A 225 -26.92 -7.81 -1.84
CA ALA A 225 -26.60 -7.79 -3.28
C ALA A 225 -26.70 -9.16 -3.97
N GLY A 226 -26.98 -10.25 -3.24
CA GLY A 226 -27.20 -11.57 -3.82
C GLY A 226 -25.97 -12.14 -4.52
N GLY A 227 -26.04 -12.30 -5.85
CA GLY A 227 -25.00 -12.94 -6.66
C GLY A 227 -23.64 -12.23 -6.63
N ILE A 228 -23.62 -10.91 -6.42
CA ILE A 228 -22.39 -10.10 -6.34
C ILE A 228 -21.48 -10.59 -5.18
N ALA A 229 -22.02 -11.28 -4.18
CA ALA A 229 -21.22 -11.89 -3.12
C ALA A 229 -20.18 -12.88 -3.66
N ALA A 230 -20.49 -13.63 -4.72
CA ALA A 230 -19.54 -14.54 -5.35
C ALA A 230 -18.40 -13.78 -6.06
N ASP A 231 -18.72 -12.64 -6.69
CA ASP A 231 -17.73 -11.78 -7.33
C ASP A 231 -16.80 -11.14 -6.29
N ALA A 232 -17.37 -10.62 -5.20
CA ALA A 232 -16.61 -10.08 -4.07
C ALA A 232 -15.69 -11.13 -3.44
N TRP A 233 -16.21 -12.35 -3.22
CA TRP A 233 -15.41 -13.46 -2.71
C TRP A 233 -14.25 -13.84 -3.65
N THR A 234 -14.49 -13.79 -4.96
CA THR A 234 -13.48 -14.09 -5.98
C THR A 234 -12.42 -12.98 -6.07
N ALA A 235 -12.77 -11.74 -5.73
CA ALA A 235 -11.86 -10.59 -5.70
C ALA A 235 -10.97 -10.55 -4.46
N LEU A 236 -11.42 -11.09 -3.32
CA LEU A 236 -10.68 -11.06 -2.05
C LEU A 236 -9.23 -11.54 -2.15
N PRO A 237 -8.89 -12.64 -2.86
CA PRO A 237 -7.50 -13.07 -2.95
C PRO A 237 -6.56 -12.02 -3.57
N VAL A 238 -7.05 -11.20 -4.50
CA VAL A 238 -6.25 -10.13 -5.11
C VAL A 238 -6.27 -8.89 -4.23
N ALA A 239 -7.41 -8.56 -3.63
CA ALA A 239 -7.55 -7.41 -2.74
C ALA A 239 -6.65 -7.52 -1.49
N LEU A 240 -6.54 -8.72 -0.91
CA LEU A 240 -5.82 -8.97 0.34
C LEU A 240 -4.35 -9.40 0.13
N ALA A 241 -3.89 -9.57 -1.11
CA ALA A 241 -2.52 -9.99 -1.39
C ALA A 241 -1.50 -8.96 -0.88
N ASN A 242 -0.45 -9.43 -0.21
CA ASN A 242 0.66 -8.64 0.35
C ASN A 242 0.20 -7.52 1.31
N GLN A 243 -0.87 -7.76 2.06
CA GLN A 243 -1.40 -6.81 3.05
C GLN A 243 -1.00 -7.20 4.47
N THR A 244 -0.93 -6.22 5.35
CA THR A 244 -0.93 -6.48 6.80
C THR A 244 -2.31 -6.94 7.27
N ILE A 245 -2.38 -7.56 8.46
CA ILE A 245 -3.67 -7.96 9.05
C ILE A 245 -4.55 -6.73 9.28
N GLU A 246 -3.96 -5.63 9.77
CA GLU A 246 -4.67 -4.38 10.04
C GLU A 246 -5.29 -3.81 8.76
N ASP A 247 -4.50 -3.70 7.68
CA ASP A 247 -4.96 -3.17 6.40
C ASP A 247 -6.02 -4.07 5.75
N ALA A 248 -5.86 -5.40 5.85
CA ALA A 248 -6.85 -6.36 5.37
C ALA A 248 -8.21 -6.20 6.08
N LEU A 249 -8.20 -6.07 7.41
CA LEU A 249 -9.41 -5.85 8.20
C LEU A 249 -10.02 -4.48 7.91
N LYS A 250 -9.20 -3.44 7.83
CA LYS A 250 -9.59 -2.07 7.47
C LYS A 250 -10.29 -2.04 6.11
N LEU A 251 -9.69 -2.66 5.09
CA LEU A 251 -10.28 -2.75 3.75
C LEU A 251 -11.65 -3.41 3.76
N MET A 252 -11.77 -4.57 4.40
CA MET A 252 -13.03 -5.32 4.45
C MET A 252 -14.12 -4.55 5.21
N ASN A 253 -13.77 -3.89 6.31
CA ASN A 253 -14.70 -3.04 7.06
C ASN A 253 -15.18 -1.86 6.21
N ARG A 254 -14.27 -1.11 5.57
CA ARG A 254 -14.66 0.02 4.70
C ARG A 254 -15.49 -0.44 3.50
N ALA A 255 -15.14 -1.56 2.88
CA ALA A 255 -15.93 -2.13 1.78
C ALA A 255 -17.35 -2.53 2.23
N ASN A 256 -17.50 -3.04 3.47
CA ASN A 256 -18.80 -3.36 4.05
C ASN A 256 -19.67 -2.10 4.21
N ASP A 257 -19.10 -0.98 4.63
CA ASP A 257 -19.84 0.28 4.79
C ASP A 257 -20.42 0.76 3.43
N PHE A 258 -19.65 0.62 2.35
CA PHE A 258 -20.11 0.97 1.00
C PHE A 258 -21.23 0.06 0.45
N LEU A 259 -21.59 -1.05 1.12
CA LEU A 259 -22.77 -1.83 0.72
C LEU A 259 -24.07 -1.03 0.84
N GLU A 260 -24.09 0.05 1.63
CA GLU A 260 -25.21 1.00 1.67
C GLU A 260 -25.43 1.71 0.33
N ARG A 261 -24.35 1.92 -0.44
CA ARG A 261 -24.40 2.43 -1.81
C ARG A 261 -24.65 1.34 -2.85
N GLY A 262 -24.59 0.07 -2.45
CA GLY A 262 -24.92 -1.10 -3.28
C GLY A 262 -23.72 -2.02 -3.56
N GLY A 263 -24.01 -3.27 -3.91
CA GLY A 263 -22.98 -4.31 -4.08
C GLY A 263 -21.92 -3.98 -5.13
N GLY A 264 -22.29 -3.36 -6.26
CA GLY A 264 -21.32 -2.97 -7.28
C GLY A 264 -20.33 -1.91 -6.80
N ALA A 265 -20.81 -0.92 -6.02
CA ALA A 265 -19.95 0.11 -5.43
C ALA A 265 -18.97 -0.50 -4.42
N ALA A 266 -19.48 -1.29 -3.47
CA ALA A 266 -18.67 -1.98 -2.48
C ALA A 266 -17.62 -2.91 -3.12
N LEU A 267 -17.97 -3.63 -4.18
CA LEU A 267 -17.04 -4.49 -4.91
C LEU A 267 -15.90 -3.68 -5.54
N HIS A 268 -16.20 -2.56 -6.18
CA HIS A 268 -15.17 -1.70 -6.75
C HIS A 268 -14.27 -1.10 -5.67
N VAL A 269 -14.82 -0.68 -4.54
CA VAL A 269 -14.04 -0.18 -3.39
C VAL A 269 -13.13 -1.28 -2.84
N LEU A 270 -13.61 -2.52 -2.72
CA LEU A 270 -12.79 -3.65 -2.28
C LEU A 270 -11.58 -3.89 -3.20
N VAL A 271 -11.80 -3.90 -4.52
CA VAL A 271 -10.74 -4.15 -5.50
C VAL A 271 -9.73 -3.01 -5.52
N ALA A 272 -10.19 -1.78 -5.77
CA ALA A 272 -9.31 -0.62 -5.87
C ALA A 272 -8.64 -0.31 -4.53
N GLY A 273 -9.37 -0.46 -3.41
CA GLY A 273 -8.83 -0.21 -2.07
C GLY A 273 -7.69 -1.15 -1.70
N GLY A 274 -7.73 -2.41 -2.15
CA GLY A 274 -6.61 -3.33 -2.00
C GLY A 274 -5.36 -2.90 -2.78
N GLU A 275 -5.54 -2.26 -3.94
CA GLU A 275 -4.42 -1.67 -4.70
C GLU A 275 -3.89 -0.40 -4.02
N VAL A 276 -4.77 0.49 -3.57
CA VAL A 276 -4.39 1.72 -2.85
C VAL A 276 -3.62 1.40 -1.57
N LEU A 277 -4.06 0.44 -0.76
CA LEU A 277 -3.36 0.02 0.46
C LEU A 277 -1.96 -0.57 0.18
N ARG A 278 -1.77 -1.24 -0.96
CA ARG A 278 -0.44 -1.73 -1.34
C ARG A 278 0.50 -0.61 -1.78
N LEU A 279 -0.05 0.42 -2.43
CA LEU A 279 0.72 1.54 -2.95
C LEU A 279 1.06 2.55 -1.85
N LEU A 280 0.05 2.98 -1.10
CA LEU A 280 0.13 4.09 -0.15
C LEU A 280 -0.95 3.98 0.95
N PRO A 281 -0.77 3.08 1.94
CA PRO A 281 -1.75 2.85 3.01
C PRO A 281 -2.03 4.09 3.87
N GLU A 282 -1.06 5.01 3.98
CA GLU A 282 -1.16 6.26 4.72
C GLU A 282 -2.26 7.18 4.19
N ALA A 283 -2.52 7.14 2.87
CA ALA A 283 -3.54 7.96 2.21
C ALA A 283 -4.93 7.29 2.16
N PHE A 284 -5.05 6.05 2.64
CA PHE A 284 -6.26 5.24 2.43
C PHE A 284 -7.51 5.81 3.10
N ASP A 285 -7.43 6.25 4.36
CA ASP A 285 -8.61 6.79 5.06
C ASP A 285 -9.09 8.10 4.40
N ALA A 286 -8.16 8.96 4.00
CA ALA A 286 -8.48 10.20 3.30
C ALA A 286 -9.16 9.92 1.96
N TRP A 287 -8.69 8.90 1.23
CA TRP A 287 -9.32 8.44 0.01
C TRP A 287 -10.75 7.93 0.27
N ILE A 288 -10.96 7.13 1.33
CA ILE A 288 -12.30 6.67 1.72
C ILE A 288 -13.25 7.83 2.03
N ASP A 289 -12.78 8.86 2.76
CA ASP A 289 -13.59 10.05 3.08
C ASP A 289 -13.97 10.86 1.82
N LEU A 290 -13.05 10.96 0.86
CA LEU A 290 -13.33 11.53 -0.45
C LEU A 290 -14.37 10.70 -1.20
N LEU A 291 -14.25 9.37 -1.21
CA LEU A 291 -15.23 8.49 -1.86
C LEU A 291 -16.65 8.68 -1.29
N TRP A 292 -16.79 8.83 0.03
CA TRP A 292 -18.09 9.11 0.65
C TRP A 292 -18.68 10.45 0.20
N THR A 293 -17.84 11.47 0.03
CA THR A 293 -18.23 12.77 -0.50
C THR A 293 -18.70 12.65 -1.96
N VAL A 294 -17.95 11.92 -2.80
CA VAL A 294 -18.33 11.65 -4.19
C VAL A 294 -19.61 10.81 -4.28
N ALA A 295 -19.83 9.89 -3.35
CA ALA A 295 -21.01 9.02 -3.33
C ALA A 295 -22.34 9.77 -3.17
N GLU A 296 -22.33 11.00 -2.65
CA GLU A 296 -23.50 11.87 -2.58
C GLU A 296 -24.02 12.27 -3.98
N HIS A 297 -23.14 12.29 -4.98
CA HIS A 297 -23.47 12.57 -6.39
C HIS A 297 -23.88 11.34 -7.19
N GLY A 298 -24.04 10.18 -6.54
CA GLY A 298 -24.56 8.95 -7.13
C GLY A 298 -23.50 7.90 -7.46
N ASN A 299 -23.97 6.66 -7.62
CA ASN A 299 -23.12 5.47 -7.75
C ASN A 299 -22.28 5.44 -9.04
N SER A 300 -22.74 6.04 -10.13
CA SER A 300 -21.97 6.13 -11.37
C SER A 300 -20.69 6.94 -11.18
N ASN A 301 -20.80 8.08 -10.50
CA ASN A 301 -19.67 8.95 -10.18
C ASN A 301 -18.71 8.24 -9.22
N LEU A 302 -19.25 7.62 -8.15
CA LEU A 302 -18.45 6.83 -7.22
C LEU A 302 -17.64 5.74 -7.93
N ILE A 303 -18.29 4.90 -8.74
CA ILE A 303 -17.60 3.80 -9.44
C ILE A 303 -16.56 4.34 -10.43
N ALA A 304 -16.87 5.41 -11.17
CA ALA A 304 -15.93 6.02 -12.10
C ALA A 304 -14.71 6.61 -11.38
N PHE A 305 -14.90 7.15 -10.17
CA PHE A 305 -13.84 7.68 -9.31
C PHE A 305 -12.95 6.58 -8.76
N VAL A 306 -13.55 5.57 -8.12
CA VAL A 306 -12.85 4.41 -7.56
C VAL A 306 -11.98 3.73 -8.62
N ARG A 307 -12.47 3.59 -9.86
CA ARG A 307 -11.72 2.98 -10.96
C ARG A 307 -10.53 3.81 -11.43
N SER A 308 -10.53 5.13 -11.25
CA SER A 308 -9.38 5.99 -11.60
C SER A 308 -8.38 6.16 -10.46
N SER A 309 -8.71 5.75 -9.24
CA SER A 309 -7.85 5.95 -8.07
C SER A 309 -6.52 5.19 -8.17
N PRO A 310 -6.46 3.88 -8.49
CA PRO A 310 -5.20 3.15 -8.48
C PRO A 310 -4.12 3.73 -9.41
N SER A 311 -4.50 4.15 -10.61
CA SER A 311 -3.55 4.76 -11.56
C SER A 311 -2.97 6.08 -11.05
N PHE A 312 -3.75 6.88 -10.32
CA PHE A 312 -3.27 8.12 -9.71
C PHE A 312 -2.19 7.82 -8.65
N PHE A 313 -2.51 6.95 -7.69
CA PHE A 313 -1.56 6.58 -6.63
C PHE A 313 -0.30 5.93 -7.22
N GLN A 314 -0.46 5.08 -8.23
CA GLN A 314 0.66 4.44 -8.90
C GLN A 314 1.58 5.47 -9.56
N SER A 315 1.04 6.46 -10.29
CA SER A 315 1.85 7.49 -10.95
C SER A 315 2.65 8.33 -9.96
N ILE A 316 2.05 8.73 -8.83
CA ILE A 316 2.76 9.54 -7.83
C ILE A 316 3.78 8.68 -7.08
N ALA A 317 3.40 7.49 -6.61
CA ALA A 317 4.27 6.63 -5.81
C ALA A 317 5.43 6.02 -6.61
N SER A 318 5.37 5.97 -7.95
CA SER A 318 6.47 5.49 -8.78
C SER A 318 7.50 6.56 -9.14
N GLU A 319 7.15 7.85 -9.00
CA GLU A 319 7.97 8.99 -9.42
C GLU A 319 8.43 9.84 -8.23
N THR A 320 8.00 9.51 -7.01
CA THR A 320 8.38 10.23 -5.80
C THR A 320 8.56 9.27 -4.65
N GLU A 321 9.36 9.69 -3.67
CA GLU A 321 9.52 8.96 -2.42
C GLU A 321 8.25 8.89 -1.61
N ARG A 322 8.17 7.87 -0.75
CA ARG A 322 6.94 7.53 -0.03
C ARG A 322 6.41 8.68 0.84
N ALA A 323 7.28 9.40 1.56
CA ALA A 323 6.88 10.51 2.41
C ALA A 323 6.27 11.65 1.57
N ARG A 324 6.94 12.03 0.48
CA ARG A 324 6.46 13.06 -0.45
C ARG A 324 5.21 12.62 -1.19
N ALA A 325 5.13 11.37 -1.65
CA ALA A 325 3.96 10.80 -2.29
C ALA A 325 2.73 10.86 -1.36
N THR A 326 2.93 10.56 -0.07
CA THR A 326 1.89 10.67 0.97
C THR A 326 1.38 12.09 1.09
N GLU A 327 2.27 13.06 1.24
CA GLU A 327 1.92 14.48 1.33
C GLU A 327 1.13 14.95 0.09
N LEU A 328 1.67 14.68 -1.11
CA LEU A 328 1.05 15.08 -2.37
C LEU A 328 -0.34 14.45 -2.56
N CYS A 329 -0.46 13.14 -2.33
CA CYS A 329 -1.74 12.45 -2.44
C CYS A 329 -2.77 13.01 -1.46
N GLN A 330 -2.37 13.26 -0.20
CA GLN A 330 -3.25 13.81 0.82
C GLN A 330 -3.76 15.20 0.45
N ARG A 331 -2.88 16.08 -0.06
CA ARG A 331 -3.23 17.43 -0.51
C ARG A 331 -4.15 17.42 -1.74
N VAL A 332 -3.85 16.58 -2.73
CA VAL A 332 -4.71 16.39 -3.91
C VAL A 332 -6.09 15.85 -3.51
N ILE A 333 -6.15 14.87 -2.61
CA ILE A 333 -7.41 14.31 -2.09
C ILE A 333 -8.23 15.39 -1.40
N ASN A 334 -7.61 16.19 -0.53
CA ASN A 334 -8.28 17.26 0.20
C ASN A 334 -8.89 18.30 -0.74
N VAL A 335 -8.12 18.84 -1.69
CA VAL A 335 -8.67 19.85 -2.62
C VAL A 335 -9.69 19.25 -3.57
N THR A 336 -9.50 17.99 -4.00
CA THR A 336 -10.51 17.28 -4.80
C THR A 336 -11.80 17.09 -4.03
N ARG A 337 -11.73 16.88 -2.71
CA ARG A 337 -12.90 16.78 -1.83
C ARG A 337 -13.66 18.10 -1.75
N GLU A 338 -12.96 19.24 -1.71
CA GLU A 338 -13.60 20.57 -1.81
C GLU A 338 -14.42 20.69 -3.12
N VAL A 339 -13.85 20.24 -4.25
CA VAL A 339 -14.57 20.20 -5.54
C VAL A 339 -15.76 19.23 -5.48
N ALA A 340 -15.58 18.07 -4.86
CA ALA A 340 -16.62 17.04 -4.71
C ALA A 340 -17.79 17.51 -3.84
N CYS A 341 -17.62 18.45 -2.91
CA CYS A 341 -18.74 19.03 -2.17
C CYS A 341 -19.72 19.79 -3.09
N LEU A 342 -19.29 20.25 -4.26
CA LEU A 342 -20.14 20.95 -5.22
C LEU A 342 -20.56 20.07 -6.41
N ASP A 343 -19.63 19.30 -6.98
CA ASP A 343 -19.87 18.61 -8.25
C ASP A 343 -18.97 17.36 -8.41
N GLY A 344 -19.57 16.17 -8.34
CA GLY A 344 -18.85 14.90 -8.45
C GLY A 344 -18.17 14.65 -9.80
N GLU A 345 -18.71 15.16 -10.91
CA GLU A 345 -18.07 15.00 -12.23
C GLU A 345 -16.85 15.91 -12.37
N ALA A 346 -16.94 17.13 -11.83
CA ALA A 346 -15.83 18.07 -11.79
C ALA A 346 -14.69 17.53 -10.89
N ALA A 347 -15.03 16.95 -9.74
CA ALA A 347 -14.06 16.32 -8.84
C ALA A 347 -13.31 15.16 -9.52
N LEU A 348 -14.03 14.31 -10.27
CA LEU A 348 -13.40 13.24 -11.04
C LEU A 348 -12.44 13.78 -12.10
N ALA A 349 -12.82 14.85 -12.81
CA ALA A 349 -11.94 15.49 -13.78
C ALA A 349 -10.69 16.09 -13.11
N CYS A 350 -10.87 16.79 -11.98
CA CYS A 350 -9.78 17.36 -11.18
C CYS A 350 -8.79 16.28 -10.73
N PHE A 351 -9.31 15.18 -10.19
CA PHE A 351 -8.52 14.05 -9.72
C PHE A 351 -7.75 13.35 -10.84
N ARG A 352 -8.32 13.21 -12.04
CA ARG A 352 -7.64 12.59 -13.18
C ARG A 352 -6.53 13.47 -13.75
N SER A 353 -6.72 14.78 -13.75
CA SER A 353 -5.74 15.74 -14.26
C SER A 353 -4.57 15.95 -13.29
N SER A 354 -4.72 15.63 -12.01
CA SER A 354 -3.75 15.94 -10.96
C SER A 354 -2.36 15.35 -11.23
N ALA A 355 -2.25 14.06 -11.54
CA ALA A 355 -0.96 13.42 -11.78
C ALA A 355 -0.20 14.06 -12.96
N GLN A 356 -0.91 14.48 -14.00
CA GLN A 356 -0.28 15.18 -15.13
C GLN A 356 0.07 16.63 -14.79
N ALA A 357 -0.81 17.34 -14.09
CA ALA A 357 -0.58 18.73 -13.68
C ALA A 357 0.62 18.86 -12.72
N LEU A 358 0.74 17.95 -11.75
CA LEU A 358 1.83 17.97 -10.77
C LEU A 358 3.23 17.74 -11.38
N ARG A 359 3.32 17.31 -12.65
CA ARG A 359 4.59 17.24 -13.39
C ARG A 359 5.02 18.56 -14.02
N THR A 360 4.15 19.57 -14.04
CA THR A 360 4.41 20.87 -14.66
C THR A 360 4.26 22.04 -13.71
N VAL A 361 3.56 21.86 -12.58
CA VAL A 361 3.34 22.89 -11.56
C VAL A 361 3.63 22.39 -10.16
N SER A 362 3.76 23.31 -9.21
CA SER A 362 3.84 22.98 -7.79
C SER A 362 2.48 22.54 -7.23
N ILE A 363 2.48 21.92 -6.06
CA ILE A 363 1.25 21.49 -5.38
C ILE A 363 0.42 22.70 -4.91
N GLU A 364 1.05 23.80 -4.52
CA GLU A 364 0.39 25.06 -4.15
C GLU A 364 -0.37 25.66 -5.34
N GLN A 365 0.24 25.67 -6.53
CA GLN A 365 -0.42 26.14 -7.75
C GLN A 365 -1.59 25.24 -8.14
N PHE A 366 -1.42 23.92 -8.03
CA PHE A 366 -2.49 22.97 -8.30
C PHE A 366 -3.69 23.19 -7.35
N GLU A 367 -3.44 23.37 -6.05
CA GLU A 367 -4.50 23.65 -5.08
C GLU A 367 -5.22 24.98 -5.37
N GLN A 368 -4.47 26.02 -5.72
CA GLN A 368 -5.04 27.33 -6.08
C GLN A 368 -5.90 27.23 -7.34
N TRP A 369 -5.37 26.61 -8.41
CA TRP A 369 -6.12 26.30 -9.62
C TRP A 369 -7.42 25.54 -9.32
N ALA A 370 -7.33 24.53 -8.45
CA ALA A 370 -8.49 23.73 -8.11
C ALA A 370 -9.57 24.54 -7.38
N ARG A 371 -9.18 25.46 -6.48
CA ARG A 371 -10.12 26.36 -5.78
C ARG A 371 -10.69 27.44 -6.70
N GLU A 372 -9.89 28.00 -7.60
CA GLU A 372 -10.38 28.97 -8.58
C GLU A 372 -11.40 28.37 -9.53
N GLY A 373 -11.30 27.08 -9.85
CA GLY A 373 -12.31 26.33 -10.60
C GLY A 373 -13.70 26.35 -9.96
N LEU A 374 -13.81 26.58 -8.65
CA LEU A 374 -15.07 26.66 -7.89
C LEU A 374 -15.76 28.02 -8.00
N SER A 375 -15.22 28.99 -8.74
CA SER A 375 -15.77 30.34 -8.83
C SER A 375 -17.22 30.40 -9.38
N ALA A 376 -17.99 31.36 -8.87
CA ALA A 376 -19.42 31.54 -9.20
C ALA A 376 -19.70 31.90 -10.66
N GLU A 377 -18.68 32.24 -11.45
CA GLU A 377 -18.80 32.50 -12.90
C GLU A 377 -19.01 31.19 -13.69
N ARG A 378 -18.58 30.05 -13.16
CA ARG A 378 -18.67 28.72 -13.79
C ARG A 378 -19.91 27.96 -13.29
N LYS A 379 -21.10 28.52 -13.53
CA LYS A 379 -22.37 27.95 -13.00
C LYS A 379 -22.76 26.62 -13.64
N ASP A 380 -22.37 26.36 -14.88
CA ASP A 380 -22.72 25.12 -15.59
C ASP A 380 -21.77 23.97 -15.23
N GLN A 381 -22.33 22.79 -14.96
CA GLN A 381 -21.60 21.55 -14.64
C GLN A 381 -20.65 21.16 -15.77
N ARG A 382 -21.09 21.30 -17.02
CA ARG A 382 -20.25 21.01 -18.20
C ARG A 382 -19.03 21.93 -18.25
N ALA A 383 -19.21 23.22 -17.98
CA ALA A 383 -18.13 24.20 -18.00
C ALA A 383 -17.08 23.91 -16.90
N ARG A 384 -17.53 23.56 -15.68
CA ARG A 384 -16.63 23.13 -14.60
C ARG A 384 -15.85 21.88 -14.97
N ARG A 385 -16.52 20.86 -15.51
CA ARG A 385 -15.86 19.62 -15.94
C ARG A 385 -14.78 19.87 -16.98
N SER A 386 -15.05 20.65 -18.04
CA SER A 386 -14.05 20.98 -19.06
C SER A 386 -12.90 21.86 -18.53
N TYR A 387 -13.14 22.68 -17.50
CA TYR A 387 -12.08 23.39 -16.79
C TYR A 387 -11.13 22.41 -16.09
N TYR A 388 -11.67 21.52 -15.24
CA TYR A 388 -10.84 20.56 -14.49
C TYR A 388 -10.22 19.47 -15.36
N ALA A 389 -10.80 19.18 -16.53
CA ALA A 389 -10.22 18.29 -17.52
C ALA A 389 -9.09 18.94 -18.35
N LEU A 390 -8.71 20.19 -18.05
CA LEU A 390 -7.68 20.97 -18.76
C LEU A 390 -7.95 21.12 -20.28
N GLU A 391 -9.23 21.04 -20.69
CA GLU A 391 -9.63 21.16 -22.10
C GLU A 391 -9.69 22.62 -22.59
N THR A 392 -9.70 23.58 -21.66
CA THR A 392 -9.85 25.00 -21.97
C THR A 392 -8.52 25.73 -21.83
N ARG A 393 -8.25 26.69 -22.73
CA ARG A 393 -7.07 27.54 -22.64
C ARG A 393 -7.02 28.29 -21.31
N GLY A 394 -8.13 28.92 -20.92
CA GLY A 394 -8.21 29.64 -19.65
C GLY A 394 -7.96 28.77 -18.41
N SER A 395 -8.23 27.46 -18.44
CA SER A 395 -7.85 26.57 -17.34
C SER A 395 -6.35 26.33 -17.27
N ASN A 396 -5.71 26.09 -18.42
CA ASN A 396 -4.26 25.93 -18.50
C ASN A 396 -3.55 27.24 -18.09
N ASP A 397 -4.03 28.39 -18.57
CA ASP A 397 -3.48 29.69 -18.21
C ASP A 397 -3.55 29.91 -16.68
N VAL A 398 -4.70 29.61 -16.05
CA VAL A 398 -4.84 29.72 -14.59
C VAL A 398 -3.95 28.72 -13.85
N LEU A 399 -3.82 27.48 -14.34
CA LEU A 399 -2.95 26.47 -13.72
C LEU A 399 -1.50 26.95 -13.61
N HIS A 400 -1.01 27.63 -14.65
CA HIS A 400 0.37 28.10 -14.70
C HIS A 400 0.57 29.53 -14.18
N THR A 401 -0.47 30.38 -14.16
CA THR A 401 -0.33 31.82 -13.86
C THR A 401 -1.23 32.38 -12.75
N GLY A 402 -2.12 31.57 -12.15
CA GLY A 402 -3.22 31.98 -11.28
C GLY A 402 -2.87 32.44 -9.86
N GLY A 403 -1.89 33.33 -9.68
CA GLY A 403 -1.55 33.90 -8.37
C GLY A 403 -0.96 35.31 -8.46
N ALA A 404 -0.98 36.05 -7.35
CA ALA A 404 -0.19 37.26 -7.20
C ALA A 404 1.30 36.88 -7.22
N GLY A 405 2.13 37.61 -7.99
CA GLY A 405 3.55 37.30 -8.20
C GLY A 405 3.88 36.97 -9.66
N VAL A 406 5.09 36.45 -9.89
CA VAL A 406 5.61 36.17 -11.24
C VAL A 406 5.65 34.67 -11.51
N ALA A 407 4.88 34.23 -12.49
CA ALA A 407 4.93 32.85 -12.99
C ALA A 407 6.16 32.65 -13.88
N LEU A 408 6.90 31.55 -13.66
CA LEU A 408 8.12 31.23 -14.40
C LEU A 408 7.87 31.17 -15.91
N GLU A 409 6.75 30.59 -16.34
CA GLU A 409 6.38 30.45 -17.76
C GLU A 409 6.37 31.80 -18.50
N LYS A 410 5.92 32.89 -17.84
CA LYS A 410 5.89 34.23 -18.45
C LYS A 410 7.27 34.79 -18.75
N ILE A 411 8.27 34.39 -17.96
CA ILE A 411 9.63 34.94 -18.00
C ILE A 411 10.70 33.92 -18.39
N GLN A 412 10.33 32.66 -18.62
CA GLN A 412 11.23 31.54 -18.88
C GLN A 412 12.17 31.84 -20.05
N HIS A 413 11.62 32.28 -21.19
CA HIS A 413 12.41 32.63 -22.36
C HIS A 413 13.34 33.83 -22.10
N LEU A 414 12.87 34.83 -21.37
CA LEU A 414 13.68 35.99 -20.96
C LEU A 414 14.83 35.58 -20.05
N LEU A 415 14.60 34.65 -19.12
CA LEU A 415 15.63 34.11 -18.25
C LEU A 415 16.65 33.26 -19.02
N CYS A 416 16.22 32.44 -19.99
CA CYS A 416 17.13 31.70 -20.87
C CYS A 416 18.08 32.64 -21.61
N LEU A 417 17.53 33.68 -22.25
CA LEU A 417 18.33 34.71 -22.94
C LEU A 417 19.24 35.47 -21.97
N TYR A 418 18.75 35.76 -20.76
CA TYR A 418 19.52 36.44 -19.73
C TYR A 418 20.74 35.61 -19.28
N ILE A 419 20.54 34.32 -19.00
CA ILE A 419 21.61 33.41 -18.57
C ILE A 419 22.57 33.13 -19.72
N GLU A 420 22.09 32.89 -20.94
CA GLU A 420 22.95 32.70 -22.11
C GLU A 420 23.81 33.94 -22.38
N ALA A 421 23.26 35.15 -22.21
CA ALA A 421 24.03 36.38 -22.31
C ALA A 421 25.02 36.57 -21.15
N LEU A 422 24.73 36.02 -19.97
CA LEU A 422 25.59 36.10 -18.79
C LEU A 422 26.77 35.13 -18.88
N THR A 423 26.50 33.86 -19.13
CA THR A 423 27.48 32.75 -19.06
C THR A 423 28.06 32.37 -20.42
N GLY A 424 27.44 32.82 -21.53
CA GLY A 424 27.82 32.43 -22.89
C GLY A 424 27.40 31.01 -23.28
N SER A 425 26.67 30.30 -22.41
CA SER A 425 26.21 28.92 -22.63
C SER A 425 24.68 28.85 -22.68
N ALA A 426 24.16 28.13 -23.66
CA ALA A 426 22.71 27.89 -23.74
C ALA A 426 22.27 26.94 -22.63
N VAL A 427 21.20 27.32 -21.91
CA VAL A 427 20.60 26.56 -20.81
C VAL A 427 19.10 26.39 -21.04
N GLU A 428 18.55 25.26 -20.62
CA GLU A 428 17.10 25.06 -20.49
C GLU A 428 16.68 25.51 -19.09
N ILE A 429 15.57 26.22 -18.96
CA ILE A 429 14.99 26.57 -17.65
C ILE A 429 13.67 25.82 -17.52
N ALA A 430 13.46 25.12 -16.42
CA ALA A 430 12.25 24.35 -16.15
C ALA A 430 11.68 24.67 -14.75
N PRO A 431 10.35 24.52 -14.55
CA PRO A 431 9.77 24.67 -13.22
C PRO A 431 10.12 23.51 -12.30
N LEU A 432 10.33 23.81 -11.01
CA LEU A 432 10.33 22.85 -9.90
C LEU A 432 8.90 22.31 -9.74
N ALA A 433 8.58 21.29 -10.50
CA ALA A 433 7.31 20.59 -10.43
C ALA A 433 7.17 19.82 -9.11
N ALA A 434 5.93 19.58 -8.68
CA ALA A 434 5.65 18.75 -7.50
C ALA A 434 6.13 17.30 -7.67
N VAL A 435 6.13 16.81 -8.91
CA VAL A 435 6.71 15.53 -9.35
C VAL A 435 7.69 15.80 -10.50
N PRO A 436 8.97 16.05 -10.22
CA PRO A 436 9.95 16.40 -11.24
C PRO A 436 10.37 15.18 -12.09
N HIS A 437 10.87 15.43 -13.30
CA HIS A 437 11.41 14.37 -14.16
C HIS A 437 12.89 14.14 -13.86
N GLU A 438 13.23 13.03 -13.18
CA GLU A 438 14.59 12.68 -12.72
C GLU A 438 15.66 12.86 -13.80
N ALA A 439 15.40 12.43 -15.04
CA ALA A 439 16.38 12.49 -16.13
C ALA A 439 16.86 13.92 -16.51
N ARG A 440 16.21 14.97 -16.01
CA ARG A 440 16.58 16.38 -16.24
C ARG A 440 17.18 17.05 -15.01
N ILE A 441 17.28 16.35 -13.89
CA ILE A 441 17.88 16.89 -12.67
C ILE A 441 19.40 16.63 -12.79
N ASN A 442 20.22 17.64 -12.54
CA ASN A 442 21.69 17.55 -12.57
C ASN A 442 22.34 17.17 -13.92
N ASP A 443 21.64 17.36 -15.04
CA ASP A 443 22.20 17.16 -16.40
C ASP A 443 23.25 18.21 -16.81
N GLY A 444 23.51 19.20 -15.94
CA GLY A 444 24.42 20.32 -16.16
C GLY A 444 23.98 21.30 -17.25
N ARG A 445 22.72 21.23 -17.68
CA ARG A 445 22.15 22.05 -18.78
C ARG A 445 20.78 22.61 -18.47
N THR A 446 20.03 21.98 -17.58
CA THR A 446 18.68 22.35 -17.17
C THR A 446 18.71 22.98 -15.78
N ILE A 447 18.27 24.23 -15.70
CA ILE A 447 18.11 24.99 -14.46
C ILE A 447 16.66 24.87 -13.99
N HIS A 448 16.45 24.32 -12.80
CA HIS A 448 15.12 24.22 -12.18
C HIS A 448 14.87 25.41 -11.27
N LEU A 449 13.76 26.12 -11.49
CA LEU A 449 13.37 27.29 -10.69
C LEU A 449 11.96 27.12 -10.14
N PRO A 450 11.60 27.80 -9.03
CA PRO A 450 10.22 27.82 -8.56
C PRO A 450 9.28 28.18 -9.71
N SER A 451 8.17 27.46 -9.84
CA SER A 451 7.19 27.70 -10.90
C SER A 451 6.46 29.04 -10.74
N HIS A 452 6.44 29.58 -9.52
CA HIS A 452 5.86 30.86 -9.15
C HIS A 452 6.63 31.49 -7.98
N VAL A 453 6.80 32.81 -7.99
CA VAL A 453 7.47 33.58 -6.93
C VAL A 453 6.62 34.80 -6.59
N ALA A 454 6.39 35.03 -5.29
CA ALA A 454 5.59 36.13 -4.76
C ALA A 454 6.16 36.61 -3.40
N GLU A 455 7.47 36.79 -3.33
CA GLU A 455 8.17 37.09 -2.07
C GLU A 455 8.13 38.57 -1.71
N PHE A 456 7.97 39.44 -2.71
CA PHE A 456 8.02 40.89 -2.54
C PHE A 456 6.68 41.60 -2.72
N ASP A 457 5.61 40.86 -3.07
CA ASP A 457 4.32 41.41 -3.52
C ASP A 457 4.46 42.46 -4.65
N ASP A 458 5.55 42.41 -5.41
CA ASP A 458 5.90 43.33 -6.50
C ASP A 458 6.57 42.55 -7.63
N GLU A 459 5.93 42.55 -8.81
CA GLU A 459 6.38 41.75 -9.95
C GLU A 459 7.81 42.10 -10.41
N GLN A 460 8.24 43.36 -10.25
CA GLN A 460 9.59 43.75 -10.66
C GLN A 460 10.63 43.21 -9.68
N LEU A 461 10.34 43.22 -8.38
CA LEU A 461 11.22 42.67 -7.35
C LEU A 461 11.26 41.14 -7.41
N ASP A 462 10.11 40.48 -7.61
CA ASP A 462 10.03 39.03 -7.80
C ASP A 462 10.76 38.57 -9.07
N PHE A 463 10.66 39.35 -10.17
CA PHE A 463 11.46 39.09 -11.36
C PHE A 463 12.98 39.21 -11.10
N ARG A 464 13.41 40.17 -10.26
CA ARG A 464 14.81 40.29 -9.85
C ARG A 464 15.25 39.09 -9.01
N LEU A 465 14.37 38.54 -8.17
CA LEU A 465 14.65 37.30 -7.43
C LEU A 465 14.85 36.12 -8.39
N TYR A 466 14.01 35.97 -9.41
CA TYR A 466 14.23 34.95 -10.45
C TYR A 466 15.58 35.08 -11.16
N LYS A 467 16.00 36.31 -11.48
CA LYS A 467 17.34 36.53 -12.06
C LYS A 467 18.44 36.04 -11.14
N VAL A 468 18.31 36.27 -9.84
CA VAL A 468 19.28 35.82 -8.83
C VAL A 468 19.29 34.29 -8.73
N LEU A 469 18.12 33.65 -8.63
CA LEU A 469 18.01 32.19 -8.57
C LEU A 469 18.57 31.53 -9.84
N ALA A 470 18.19 32.04 -11.01
CA ALA A 470 18.70 31.58 -12.29
C ALA A 470 20.21 31.75 -12.41
N ALA A 471 20.76 32.90 -11.97
CA ALA A 471 22.19 33.15 -12.00
C ALA A 471 22.96 32.26 -11.01
N HIS A 472 22.39 31.96 -9.84
CA HIS A 472 22.97 31.02 -8.88
C HIS A 472 23.05 29.61 -9.45
N ALA A 473 21.96 29.08 -10.00
CA ALA A 473 21.95 27.77 -10.64
C ALA A 473 22.89 27.71 -11.85
N ALA A 474 22.91 28.74 -12.69
CA ALA A 474 23.87 28.83 -13.80
C ALA A 474 25.32 28.92 -13.30
N GLY A 475 25.56 29.64 -12.21
CA GLY A 475 26.85 29.77 -11.56
C GLY A 475 27.37 28.44 -11.00
N GLN A 476 26.49 27.57 -10.52
CA GLN A 476 26.89 26.22 -10.09
C GLN A 476 27.51 25.42 -11.24
N ILE A 477 26.93 25.52 -12.44
CA ILE A 477 27.44 24.90 -13.66
C ILE A 477 28.75 25.59 -14.09
N GLU A 478 28.73 26.93 -14.24
CA GLU A 478 29.84 27.71 -14.78
C GLU A 478 31.10 27.65 -13.89
N PHE A 479 30.91 27.66 -12.57
CA PHE A 479 32.01 27.71 -11.60
C PHE A 479 32.41 26.34 -11.05
N GLY A 480 32.02 25.27 -11.74
CA GLY A 480 32.60 23.95 -11.59
C GLY A 480 32.11 23.17 -10.37
N THR A 481 30.88 23.42 -9.89
CA THR A 481 30.27 22.62 -8.80
C THR A 481 30.16 21.16 -9.21
N HIS A 482 29.77 20.92 -10.47
CA HIS A 482 29.59 19.59 -11.06
C HIS A 482 30.84 19.10 -11.82
N GLU A 483 32.03 19.65 -11.55
CA GLU A 483 33.27 19.13 -12.12
C GLU A 483 33.48 17.66 -11.70
N ARG A 484 33.98 16.85 -12.64
CA ARG A 484 34.33 15.44 -12.41
C ARG A 484 35.81 15.23 -12.61
N ASP A 485 36.37 14.29 -11.84
CA ASP A 485 37.74 13.78 -12.06
C ASP A 485 38.87 14.82 -12.02
N SER A 486 38.63 16.01 -11.45
CA SER A 486 39.63 17.08 -11.41
C SER A 486 40.77 16.74 -10.43
N SER A 487 41.95 17.32 -10.68
CA SER A 487 43.12 17.10 -9.82
C SER A 487 42.90 17.61 -8.40
N SER A 488 42.16 18.70 -8.23
CA SER A 488 41.78 19.26 -6.93
C SER A 488 40.76 18.38 -6.20
N LEU A 489 39.76 17.83 -6.90
CA LEU A 489 38.81 16.86 -6.31
C LEU A 489 39.51 15.60 -5.82
N ARG A 490 40.45 15.06 -6.59
CA ARG A 490 41.25 13.90 -6.17
C ARG A 490 42.09 14.18 -4.92
N ALA A 491 42.65 15.39 -4.81
CA ALA A 491 43.39 15.81 -3.63
C ALA A 491 42.49 15.98 -2.39
N ALA A 492 41.31 16.58 -2.56
CA ALA A 492 40.30 16.70 -1.51
C ALA A 492 39.79 15.33 -1.05
N TYR A 493 39.47 14.43 -1.98
CA TYR A 493 39.09 13.05 -1.67
C TYR A 493 40.17 12.34 -0.85
N THR A 494 41.43 12.42 -1.27
CA THR A 494 42.54 11.80 -0.55
C THR A 494 42.63 12.33 0.88
N SER A 495 42.57 13.66 1.04
CA SER A 495 42.69 14.32 2.35
C SER A 495 41.52 13.96 3.29
N ILE A 496 40.29 13.93 2.76
CA ILE A 496 39.08 13.63 3.55
C ILE A 496 38.98 12.12 3.85
N ALA A 497 39.38 11.26 2.89
CA ALA A 497 39.44 9.82 3.10
C ALA A 497 40.48 9.44 4.16
N GLU A 498 41.65 10.08 4.15
CA GLU A 498 42.64 9.96 5.23
C GLU A 498 42.07 10.47 6.55
N LEU A 499 41.41 11.64 6.53
CA LEU A 499 40.79 12.22 7.71
C LEU A 499 39.73 11.32 8.33
N TYR A 500 38.97 10.52 7.56
CA TYR A 500 37.89 9.62 8.03
C TYR A 500 38.23 8.11 7.98
N ALA A 501 39.48 7.71 7.72
CA ALA A 501 39.92 6.32 7.77
C ALA A 501 39.70 5.66 9.15
N GLU A 502 39.39 4.36 9.18
CA GLU A 502 39.14 3.61 10.43
C GLU A 502 40.37 3.61 11.35
N ASP A 503 41.57 3.51 10.80
CA ASP A 503 42.85 3.56 11.53
C ASP A 503 43.07 4.90 12.26
N ASN A 504 42.40 5.96 11.82
CA ASN A 504 42.50 7.30 12.41
C ASN A 504 41.33 7.60 13.37
N ALA A 505 40.49 6.61 13.71
CA ALA A 505 39.36 6.79 14.63
C ALA A 505 39.84 7.18 16.05
N ASP A 506 40.87 6.52 16.58
CA ASP A 506 41.42 6.79 17.91
C ASP A 506 42.09 8.17 18.00
N ALA A 507 42.67 8.65 16.88
CA ALA A 507 43.24 9.99 16.79
C ALA A 507 42.18 11.11 16.74
N ARG A 508 40.97 10.82 16.26
CA ARG A 508 39.81 11.73 16.35
C ARG A 508 39.24 11.80 17.77
N ASP A 509 39.35 10.69 18.51
CA ASP A 509 38.82 10.53 19.86
C ASP A 509 39.81 10.92 20.97
N ALA A 510 40.94 11.56 20.62
CA ALA A 510 42.03 11.92 21.54
C ALA A 510 41.65 12.91 22.67
N PHE A 511 40.37 13.30 22.78
CA PHE A 511 39.81 14.06 23.90
C PHE A 511 38.76 13.27 24.73
N ALA A 512 38.40 12.04 24.37
CA ALA A 512 37.65 11.13 25.25
C ALA A 512 38.61 10.52 26.28
N LEU A 513 38.65 11.15 27.46
CA LEU A 513 39.53 10.80 28.59
C LEU A 513 39.40 9.36 29.13
N ASP A 514 38.45 8.55 28.65
CA ASP A 514 38.16 7.21 29.17
C ASP A 514 39.02 6.08 28.54
N GLY A 515 39.52 6.26 27.32
CA GLY A 515 40.28 5.22 26.60
C GLY A 515 41.76 5.14 27.00
N TYR A 516 42.41 6.29 27.19
CA TYR A 516 43.86 6.35 27.44
C TYR A 516 44.29 5.84 28.83
N ILE A 517 43.37 5.76 29.79
CA ILE A 517 43.70 5.33 31.17
C ILE A 517 43.69 3.80 31.31
N ASN A 518 43.02 3.05 30.41
CA ASN A 518 42.76 1.62 30.60
C ASN A 518 43.59 0.66 29.73
N GLU A 519 44.32 1.11 28.70
CA GLU A 519 45.06 0.20 27.78
C GLU A 519 46.52 0.63 27.51
N ILE A 520 47.36 0.71 28.55
CA ILE A 520 48.80 1.00 28.45
C ILE A 520 49.58 -0.09 27.66
N GLU A 521 48.98 -1.26 27.40
CA GLU A 521 49.62 -2.39 26.72
C GLU A 521 49.55 -2.35 25.17
N LYS A 522 48.82 -1.39 24.57
CA LYS A 522 48.77 -1.20 23.10
C LYS A 522 49.66 -0.04 22.61
N GLY A 523 50.89 0.03 23.11
CA GLY A 523 51.88 0.95 22.55
C GLY A 523 52.22 0.54 21.11
N GLU A 524 51.67 1.24 20.12
CA GLU A 524 51.96 1.00 18.71
C GLU A 524 53.47 1.11 18.44
N ARG A 525 54.00 0.13 17.70
CA ARG A 525 55.41 0.09 17.31
C ARG A 525 55.66 1.23 16.32
N ALA A 526 56.57 2.14 16.64
CA ALA A 526 57.07 3.13 15.68
C ALA A 526 57.61 2.43 14.43
N LEU A 527 56.94 2.66 13.30
CA LEU A 527 57.30 2.12 12.00
C LEU A 527 58.56 2.84 11.47
N SER A 528 59.35 2.16 10.64
CA SER A 528 60.45 2.84 9.95
C SER A 528 59.92 3.75 8.82
N PRO A 529 60.63 4.83 8.42
CA PRO A 529 60.15 5.74 7.37
C PRO A 529 59.82 5.06 6.03
N GLU A 530 60.47 3.93 5.73
CA GLU A 530 60.19 3.12 4.54
C GLU A 530 58.93 2.25 4.69
N GLU A 531 58.62 1.78 5.90
CA GLU A 531 57.41 1.02 6.21
C GLU A 531 56.20 1.95 6.32
N GLU A 532 56.35 3.14 6.90
CA GLU A 532 55.33 4.21 6.89
C GLU A 532 54.98 4.63 5.46
N ALA A 533 55.99 4.83 4.60
CA ALA A 533 55.76 5.18 3.20
C ALA A 533 55.05 4.06 2.41
N LYS A 534 55.37 2.79 2.69
CA LYS A 534 54.68 1.64 2.07
C LYS A 534 53.26 1.47 2.56
N LEU A 535 53.01 1.64 3.86
CA LEU A 535 51.68 1.56 4.44
C LEU A 535 50.81 2.69 3.89
N ALA A 536 51.30 3.94 3.90
CA ALA A 536 50.64 5.09 3.31
C ALA A 536 50.35 4.94 1.82
N GLN A 537 51.18 4.19 1.08
CA GLN A 537 50.93 3.89 -0.33
C GLN A 537 49.87 2.77 -0.53
N GLN A 538 49.73 1.85 0.42
CA GLN A 538 48.75 0.75 0.40
C GLN A 538 47.36 1.19 0.88
N THR A 539 47.27 2.12 1.84
CA THR A 539 46.00 2.68 2.36
C THR A 539 45.49 3.89 1.58
N ARG A 540 46.24 4.35 0.56
CA ARG A 540 45.87 5.53 -0.24
C ARG A 540 44.60 5.28 -1.04
N ARG A 541 43.48 5.79 -0.54
CA ARG A 541 42.18 5.75 -1.23
C ARG A 541 42.18 6.79 -2.35
N THR A 542 41.99 6.34 -3.59
CA THR A 542 41.84 7.22 -4.75
C THR A 542 40.37 7.43 -5.07
N LEU A 543 40.01 8.63 -5.53
CA LEU A 543 38.66 8.94 -6.02
C LEU A 543 38.29 7.93 -7.14
N PRO A 544 37.11 7.30 -7.09
CA PRO A 544 36.64 6.45 -8.18
C PRO A 544 36.54 7.24 -9.51
N PRO A 545 36.74 6.58 -10.66
CA PRO A 545 36.60 7.25 -11.95
C PRO A 545 35.16 7.75 -12.18
N ASP A 546 35.00 8.84 -12.92
CA ASP A 546 33.72 9.51 -13.22
C ASP A 546 32.93 9.96 -11.98
N SER A 547 33.64 10.29 -10.89
CA SER A 547 33.05 10.80 -9.65
C SER A 547 33.11 12.32 -9.54
N ASP A 548 32.10 12.90 -8.90
CA ASP A 548 31.98 14.32 -8.57
C ASP A 548 32.15 14.57 -7.05
N TYR A 549 31.67 15.71 -6.56
CA TYR A 549 31.74 16.08 -5.13
C TYR A 549 30.95 15.13 -4.22
N ARG A 550 29.90 14.45 -4.72
CA ARG A 550 29.05 13.55 -3.91
C ARG A 550 29.83 12.35 -3.39
N ALA A 551 30.72 11.80 -4.22
CA ALA A 551 31.60 10.71 -3.80
C ALA A 551 32.53 11.09 -2.62
N ILE A 552 32.84 12.38 -2.45
CA ILE A 552 33.61 12.88 -1.32
C ILE A 552 32.71 13.09 -0.09
N LEU A 553 31.48 13.59 -0.28
CA LEU A 553 30.50 13.73 0.80
C LEU A 553 30.11 12.37 1.40
N ALA A 554 30.08 11.31 0.58
CA ALA A 554 29.82 9.94 1.01
C ALA A 554 30.87 9.38 2.01
N LEU A 555 32.06 10.00 2.09
CA LEU A 555 33.11 9.62 3.06
C LEU A 555 32.83 10.10 4.48
N PHE A 556 31.91 11.06 4.67
CA PHE A 556 31.62 11.61 5.98
C PHE A 556 30.79 10.61 6.82
N PRO A 557 31.01 10.55 8.15
CA PRO A 557 30.24 9.67 9.02
C PRO A 557 28.72 9.91 8.98
N GLN A 558 28.30 11.18 8.88
CA GLN A 558 26.89 11.59 8.75
C GLN A 558 26.72 12.34 7.42
N ARG A 559 26.24 11.64 6.39
CA ARG A 559 26.17 12.18 5.03
C ARG A 559 25.22 13.36 4.91
N GLY A 560 24.05 13.28 5.55
CA GLY A 560 23.07 14.36 5.53
C GLY A 560 23.61 15.68 6.09
N LEU A 561 24.35 15.60 7.20
CA LEU A 561 25.01 16.76 7.79
C LEU A 561 26.04 17.37 6.84
N ALA A 562 26.87 16.53 6.21
CA ALA A 562 27.88 16.98 5.25
C ALA A 562 27.27 17.65 4.01
N HIS A 563 26.20 17.08 3.46
CA HIS A 563 25.46 17.66 2.33
C HIS A 563 24.88 19.04 2.66
N LYS A 564 24.26 19.20 3.83
CA LYS A 564 23.67 20.48 4.25
C LYS A 564 24.71 21.58 4.46
N ILE A 565 25.83 21.24 5.09
CA ILE A 565 26.96 22.17 5.27
C ILE A 565 27.56 22.54 3.91
N PHE A 566 27.82 21.55 3.06
CA PHE A 566 28.37 21.76 1.72
C PHE A 566 27.44 22.63 0.87
N GLY A 567 26.15 22.35 0.80
CA GLY A 567 25.20 23.14 0.02
C GLY A 567 25.17 24.62 0.45
N THR A 568 25.26 24.89 1.75
CA THR A 568 25.31 26.26 2.27
C THR A 568 26.61 26.98 1.88
N LEU A 569 27.75 26.31 2.07
CA LEU A 569 29.07 26.86 1.72
C LEU A 569 29.24 27.03 0.21
N GLU A 570 28.76 26.06 -0.58
CA GLU A 570 28.88 26.08 -2.02
C GLU A 570 28.06 27.21 -2.62
N ASN A 571 26.80 27.38 -2.21
CA ASN A 571 26.02 28.56 -2.60
C ASN A 571 26.71 29.87 -2.17
N GLY A 572 27.38 29.90 -1.02
CA GLY A 572 28.21 31.02 -0.60
C GLY A 572 29.42 31.29 -1.51
N ARG A 573 30.06 30.23 -2.04
CA ARG A 573 31.14 30.34 -3.04
C ARG A 573 30.60 30.89 -4.35
N ILE A 574 29.48 30.34 -4.84
CA ILE A 574 28.82 30.77 -6.07
C ILE A 574 28.40 32.24 -5.98
N ASP A 575 27.81 32.68 -4.87
CA ASP A 575 27.43 34.08 -4.65
C ASP A 575 28.64 35.03 -4.81
N ARG A 576 29.77 34.69 -4.18
CA ARG A 576 31.02 35.47 -4.25
C ARG A 576 31.61 35.47 -5.66
N ARG A 577 31.59 34.33 -6.35
CA ARG A 577 32.05 34.19 -7.74
C ARG A 577 31.19 35.02 -8.70
N LEU A 578 29.86 34.97 -8.55
CA LEU A 578 28.92 35.80 -9.31
C LEU A 578 29.17 37.29 -9.10
N ARG A 579 29.35 37.74 -7.85
CA ARG A 579 29.68 39.15 -7.54
C ARG A 579 31.00 39.59 -8.16
N HIS A 580 31.99 38.70 -8.24
CA HIS A 580 33.29 39.00 -8.83
C HIS A 580 33.24 39.06 -10.36
N ALA A 581 32.66 38.04 -11.00
CA ALA A 581 32.58 37.91 -12.45
C ALA A 581 31.57 38.90 -13.07
N TYR A 582 30.43 39.08 -12.41
CA TYR A 582 29.27 39.81 -12.94
C TYR A 582 28.88 40.99 -12.06
N ARG A 583 29.67 42.06 -12.12
CA ARG A 583 29.41 43.29 -11.32
C ARG A 583 28.02 43.90 -11.53
N GLY A 584 27.41 43.70 -12.71
CA GLY A 584 26.05 44.17 -13.00
C GLY A 584 24.95 43.47 -12.19
N LEU A 585 25.19 42.23 -11.74
CA LEU A 585 24.26 41.43 -10.95
C LEU A 585 24.31 41.78 -9.45
N ALA A 586 25.36 42.48 -8.99
CA ALA A 586 25.56 42.81 -7.58
C ALA A 586 24.35 43.49 -6.93
N ARG A 587 23.65 44.39 -7.65
CA ARG A 587 22.45 45.07 -7.13
C ARG A 587 21.27 44.13 -6.88
N ASP A 588 21.12 43.09 -7.70
CA ASP A 588 20.06 42.09 -7.55
C ASP A 588 20.43 41.12 -6.43
N LEU A 589 21.71 40.71 -6.34
CA LEU A 589 22.21 39.90 -5.23
C LEU A 589 22.15 40.62 -3.88
N ASP A 590 22.40 41.93 -3.86
CA ASP A 590 22.24 42.75 -2.66
C ASP A 590 20.77 42.85 -2.24
N LEU A 591 19.84 43.01 -3.19
CA LEU A 591 18.39 42.99 -2.91
C LEU A 591 17.98 41.69 -2.21
N THR A 592 18.34 40.53 -2.79
CA THR A 592 17.99 39.23 -2.22
C THR A 592 18.66 39.03 -0.86
N ARG A 593 19.94 39.41 -0.71
CA ARG A 593 20.65 39.32 0.57
C ARG A 593 19.99 40.16 1.66
N ASP A 594 19.64 41.40 1.34
CA ASP A 594 19.06 42.33 2.32
C ASP A 594 17.64 41.88 2.72
N HIS A 595 16.87 41.34 1.77
CA HIS A 595 15.59 40.68 2.07
C HIS A 595 15.75 39.46 2.97
N LEU A 596 16.70 38.55 2.66
CA LEU A 596 16.99 37.39 3.50
C LEU A 596 17.37 37.81 4.92
N ARG A 597 18.22 38.85 5.07
CA ARG A 597 18.63 39.40 6.38
C ARG A 597 17.44 39.94 7.19
N ALA A 598 16.55 40.69 6.55
CA ALA A 598 15.42 41.32 7.22
C ALA A 598 14.40 40.30 7.77
N ASN A 599 14.29 39.14 7.12
CA ASN A 599 13.34 38.09 7.46
C ASN A 599 13.96 36.92 8.25
N ARG A 600 15.23 37.02 8.71
CA ARG A 600 15.84 35.96 9.54
C ARG A 600 15.24 35.92 10.94
N PRO A 601 15.07 34.72 11.52
CA PRO A 601 14.73 34.57 12.93
C PRO A 601 15.86 35.07 13.83
N HIS A 602 15.51 35.58 15.01
CA HIS A 602 16.50 35.90 16.04
C HIS A 602 17.15 34.62 16.55
N ILE A 603 18.47 34.66 16.75
CA ILE A 603 19.26 33.45 17.07
C ILE A 603 18.82 32.81 18.40
N ILE A 604 18.27 33.61 19.31
CA ILE A 604 17.80 33.20 20.65
C ILE A 604 16.45 32.46 20.62
N ASP A 605 15.66 32.68 19.58
CA ASP A 605 14.33 32.07 19.45
C ASP A 605 14.41 30.71 18.76
N LEU A 606 15.59 30.37 18.22
CA LEU A 606 15.82 29.10 17.56
C LEU A 606 16.12 27.98 18.56
N PRO A 607 15.63 26.77 18.31
CA PRO A 607 16.15 25.57 18.95
C PRO A 607 17.67 25.50 18.82
N VAL A 608 18.36 25.15 19.90
CA VAL A 608 19.84 25.10 19.97
C VAL A 608 20.44 24.24 18.84
N THR A 609 19.72 23.21 18.40
CA THR A 609 20.13 22.33 17.29
C THR A 609 20.18 23.03 15.92
N LEU A 610 19.39 24.08 15.71
CA LEU A 610 19.35 24.83 14.44
C LEU A 610 20.36 25.99 14.40
N VAL A 611 20.87 26.41 15.57
CA VAL A 611 21.77 27.56 15.70
C VAL A 611 23.02 27.44 14.81
N PRO A 612 23.79 26.32 14.80
CA PRO A 612 25.00 26.24 13.98
C PRO A 612 24.72 26.46 12.48
N PHE A 613 23.62 25.91 11.97
CA PHE A 613 23.20 26.07 10.58
C PHE A 613 22.76 27.49 10.27
N GLU A 614 22.04 28.14 11.21
CA GLU A 614 21.68 29.54 11.08
C GLU A 614 22.92 30.44 11.00
N LEU A 615 23.90 30.23 11.89
CA LEU A 615 25.16 30.98 11.88
C LEU A 615 25.91 30.81 10.56
N LEU A 616 26.03 29.57 10.08
CA LEU A 616 26.67 29.27 8.80
C LEU A 616 25.93 29.95 7.64
N PHE A 617 24.61 29.88 7.61
CA PHE A 617 23.79 30.51 6.58
C PHE A 617 23.97 32.03 6.56
N GLN A 618 23.94 32.69 7.73
CA GLN A 618 24.14 34.13 7.83
C GLN A 618 25.50 34.56 7.29
N ILE A 619 26.55 33.81 7.62
CA ILE A 619 27.93 34.12 7.20
C ILE A 619 28.14 33.83 5.70
N ALA A 620 27.65 32.69 5.22
CA ALA A 620 27.84 32.26 3.84
C ALA A 620 27.00 33.07 2.85
N LEU A 621 25.72 33.31 3.15
CA LEU A 621 24.72 33.84 2.20
C LEU A 621 24.18 35.21 2.56
N CYS A 622 24.09 35.56 3.85
CA CYS A 622 23.61 36.88 4.27
C CYS A 622 24.71 37.95 4.34
N GLY A 623 25.94 37.65 3.92
CA GLY A 623 27.07 38.59 3.94
C GLY A 623 27.68 38.84 5.32
N GLY A 624 27.43 37.96 6.29
CA GLY A 624 28.01 38.03 7.63
C GLY A 624 26.96 37.84 8.73
N ALA A 625 27.42 37.40 9.90
CA ALA A 625 26.57 37.19 11.08
C ALA A 625 25.84 38.47 11.51
N LEU A 626 24.58 38.31 11.96
CA LEU A 626 23.77 39.36 12.57
C LEU A 626 24.30 39.74 13.97
N ASP A 627 23.84 40.87 14.49
CA ASP A 627 24.37 41.44 15.75
C ASP A 627 24.10 40.54 16.96
N ASP A 628 22.93 39.90 17.00
CA ASP A 628 22.56 38.93 18.03
C ASP A 628 23.43 37.67 17.96
N ALA A 629 23.65 37.12 16.76
CA ALA A 629 24.56 36.00 16.52
C ALA A 629 25.99 36.30 17.01
N ARG A 630 26.51 37.50 16.75
CA ARG A 630 27.82 37.94 17.24
C ARG A 630 27.86 38.08 18.76
N GLN A 631 26.77 38.56 19.36
CA GLN A 631 26.68 38.75 20.80
C GLN A 631 26.68 37.42 21.56
N PHE A 632 25.91 36.43 21.10
CA PHE A 632 25.73 35.16 21.82
C PHE A 632 26.73 34.08 21.43
N TYR A 633 27.20 34.06 20.18
CA TYR A 633 28.05 33.00 19.62
C TYR A 633 29.35 33.52 18.99
N GLY A 634 29.88 34.64 19.48
CA GLY A 634 31.00 35.37 18.88
C GLY A 634 32.25 34.54 18.55
N GLN A 635 32.60 33.54 19.37
CA GLN A 635 33.74 32.65 19.08
C GLN A 635 33.46 31.77 17.86
N ILE A 636 32.32 31.07 17.84
CA ILE A 636 31.91 30.20 16.72
C ILE A 636 31.75 31.03 15.45
N VAL A 637 31.15 32.22 15.55
CA VAL A 637 31.03 33.16 14.43
C VAL A 637 32.40 33.52 13.86
N SER A 638 33.39 33.83 14.72
CA SER A 638 34.74 34.19 14.27
C SER A 638 35.44 33.03 13.56
N GLU A 639 35.28 31.80 14.07
CA GLU A 639 35.83 30.59 13.45
C GLU A 639 35.18 30.32 12.08
N LEU A 640 33.86 30.40 11.99
CA LEU A 640 33.13 30.25 10.72
C LEU A 640 33.48 31.34 9.71
N GLU A 641 33.60 32.60 10.14
CA GLU A 641 34.03 33.71 9.28
C GLU A 641 35.43 33.50 8.75
N THR A 642 36.34 32.96 9.56
CA THR A 642 37.71 32.61 9.15
C THR A 642 37.70 31.52 8.08
N ILE A 643 36.94 30.44 8.30
CA ILE A 643 36.81 29.35 7.32
C ILE A 643 36.25 29.88 5.99
N VAL A 644 35.19 30.69 6.04
CA VAL A 644 34.58 31.26 4.83
C VAL A 644 35.54 32.24 4.13
N ALA A 645 36.30 33.03 4.88
CA ALA A 645 37.29 33.94 4.33
C ALA A 645 38.39 33.18 3.58
N ASP A 646 38.94 32.14 4.20
CA ASP A 646 40.08 31.38 3.68
C ASP A 646 39.72 30.53 2.46
N TYR A 647 38.54 29.90 2.48
CA TYR A 647 38.16 28.88 1.49
C TYR A 647 37.20 29.38 0.39
N LEU A 648 36.40 30.43 0.63
CA LEU A 648 35.34 30.83 -0.32
C LEU A 648 35.57 32.19 -1.01
N THR A 649 36.47 33.03 -0.50
CA THR A 649 36.52 34.45 -0.92
C THR A 649 37.31 34.70 -2.20
N SER A 650 38.36 33.91 -2.46
CA SER A 650 39.19 34.10 -3.65
C SER A 650 38.47 33.63 -4.91
N ALA A 651 38.59 34.40 -5.99
CA ALA A 651 38.01 34.05 -7.29
C ALA A 651 38.61 32.77 -7.91
N ARG A 652 39.67 32.19 -7.34
CA ARG A 652 40.28 30.94 -7.82
C ARG A 652 39.79 29.69 -7.09
N MET A 653 38.94 29.85 -6.07
CA MET A 653 38.47 28.73 -5.26
C MET A 653 37.52 27.84 -6.05
N THR A 654 37.76 26.54 -5.93
CA THR A 654 37.08 25.45 -6.63
C THR A 654 36.12 24.73 -5.68
N VAL A 655 35.30 23.83 -6.21
CA VAL A 655 34.42 22.97 -5.39
C VAL A 655 35.22 22.13 -4.38
N ALA A 656 36.48 21.80 -4.68
CA ALA A 656 37.36 21.09 -3.75
C ALA A 656 37.68 21.93 -2.50
N ASP A 657 37.82 23.25 -2.64
CA ASP A 657 38.03 24.16 -1.51
C ASP A 657 36.77 24.24 -0.63
N THR A 658 35.59 24.23 -1.24
CA THR A 658 34.32 24.10 -0.51
C THR A 658 34.25 22.80 0.26
N LEU A 659 34.64 21.66 -0.32
CA LEU A 659 34.67 20.36 0.37
C LEU A 659 35.62 20.35 1.57
N MET A 660 36.79 21.00 1.44
CA MET A 660 37.71 21.18 2.57
C MET A 660 37.13 22.09 3.65
N ALA A 661 36.41 23.15 3.27
CA ALA A 661 35.67 23.99 4.20
C ALA A 661 34.55 23.20 4.90
N THR A 662 33.82 22.35 4.18
CA THR A 662 32.81 21.45 4.74
C THR A 662 33.42 20.55 5.80
N SER A 663 34.58 19.97 5.55
CA SER A 663 35.30 19.15 6.55
C SER A 663 35.62 19.92 7.84
N ARG A 664 36.08 21.17 7.72
CA ARG A 664 36.36 22.04 8.87
C ARG A 664 35.10 22.40 9.64
N VAL A 665 34.04 22.83 8.96
CA VAL A 665 32.76 23.20 9.58
C VAL A 665 32.07 21.99 10.20
N TYR A 666 32.13 20.82 9.55
CA TYR A 666 31.60 19.57 10.07
C TYR A 666 32.27 19.20 11.40
N SER A 667 33.61 19.28 11.47
CA SER A 667 34.36 19.03 12.69
C SER A 667 33.99 20.01 13.81
N LEU A 668 33.77 21.29 13.47
CA LEU A 668 33.30 22.31 14.40
C LEU A 668 31.88 22.03 14.91
N PHE A 669 30.97 21.55 14.06
CA PHE A 669 29.60 21.23 14.49
C PHE A 669 29.56 20.02 15.41
N GLN A 670 30.39 19.01 15.15
CA GLN A 670 30.51 17.83 16.01
C GLN A 670 31.05 18.16 17.41
N SER A 671 31.97 19.12 17.53
CA SER A 671 32.53 19.51 18.83
C SER A 671 31.55 20.30 19.70
N ILE A 672 30.51 20.90 19.12
CA ILE A 672 29.53 21.74 19.83
C ILE A 672 28.41 20.89 20.48
N SER A 673 28.02 19.72 19.92
CA SER A 673 27.02 18.80 20.54
C SER A 673 26.97 17.39 19.91
N PRO A 674 27.73 16.40 20.43
CA PRO A 674 27.87 15.05 19.84
C PRO A 674 26.57 14.22 19.77
N ASP A 675 25.75 14.23 20.82
CA ASP A 675 24.54 13.39 20.93
C ASP A 675 23.36 13.91 20.10
N GLN A 676 23.39 15.18 19.68
CA GLN A 676 22.24 15.87 19.06
C GLN A 676 22.41 16.04 17.54
N SER A 677 23.65 16.06 17.04
CA SER A 677 23.94 15.91 15.61
C SER A 677 23.37 14.60 15.05
N GLN A 678 23.31 13.54 15.87
CA GLN A 678 22.77 12.24 15.48
C GLN A 678 21.25 12.24 15.21
N GLN A 679 20.45 12.99 15.98
CA GLN A 679 18.98 13.03 15.79
C GLN A 679 18.56 13.82 14.55
N GLN A 680 19.29 14.90 14.20
CA GLN A 680 19.07 15.63 12.95
C GLN A 680 19.76 14.96 11.75
N ALA A 681 20.87 14.25 11.95
CA ALA A 681 21.48 13.42 10.92
C ALA A 681 20.54 12.31 10.46
N GLN A 682 19.77 11.69 11.36
CA GLN A 682 18.75 10.70 10.95
C GLN A 682 17.66 11.30 10.05
N THR A 683 17.21 12.53 10.31
CA THR A 683 16.24 13.22 9.45
C THR A 683 16.85 13.70 8.13
N THR A 684 18.15 13.97 8.10
CA THR A 684 18.85 14.48 6.91
C THR A 684 19.53 13.36 6.10
N GLU A 685 19.76 12.18 6.68
CA GLU A 685 20.18 10.97 5.95
C GLU A 685 19.02 10.45 5.10
N GLU A 686 17.78 10.53 5.61
CA GLU A 686 16.58 10.37 4.79
C GLU A 686 16.58 11.35 3.61
N ASP A 687 16.92 12.64 3.81
CA ASP A 687 17.00 13.66 2.75
C ASP A 687 18.23 13.54 1.82
N ALA A 688 19.37 13.00 2.25
CA ALA A 688 20.60 12.92 1.45
C ALA A 688 20.77 11.59 0.70
N GLU A 689 20.16 10.50 1.18
CA GLU A 689 19.99 9.30 0.36
C GLU A 689 19.05 9.58 -0.83
N THR A 690 18.14 10.56 -0.72
CA THR A 690 17.43 11.10 -1.89
C THR A 690 18.43 11.69 -2.87
N ASP A 691 19.31 12.61 -2.45
CA ASP A 691 20.22 13.34 -3.34
C ASP A 691 21.37 12.49 -3.92
N GLU A 692 21.78 11.40 -3.26
CA GLU A 692 22.76 10.41 -3.75
C GLU A 692 22.11 9.28 -4.59
N GLY A 693 20.81 9.04 -4.43
CA GLY A 693 19.98 8.20 -5.31
C GLY A 693 19.40 8.95 -6.54
N ASN A 694 19.42 10.28 -6.51
CA ASN A 694 18.92 11.24 -7.51
C ASN A 694 19.91 11.61 -8.62
#